data_AF-A0A953JY58-F1
#
_entry.id   AF-A0A953JY58-F1
#
_cell.length_a   1.000
_cell.length_b   1.000
_cell.length_c   1.000
_cell.angle_alpha   90.00
_cell.angle_beta   90.00
_cell.angle_gamma   90.00
#
_symmetry.space_group_name_H-M   'P 1'
#
loop_
_entity.id
_entity.type
_entity.pdbx_description
1 polymer ?
#
loop_
_entity_poly.entity_id
_entity_poly.type
_entity_poly.pdbx_seq_one_letter_code
_entity_poly.pdbx_strand_id
1 'polypeptide(L)'
;MVRESNTIKSTDYYDAIRNNASFQFSWQWMFLLVGFICLFFSLHIFHPEDALGWTSIAPLGVAVSFLALFIPIQFRPWVQSASFILTSILLIGINPTLILLGFISLSLFILILKINGLFKLIYFGFIILLFLITKSSAEHWLSISVVMPFFGVMFMFRGISFYYENSIGKIKSPWIIKWNYFAMIPNLFFFLFPIIDYRKFTGNYYSVPVFMIWKSALRHLALGLFYYILYRWINLSFINDPIDVIEASLVVKYFFFGFALSLRMVGIFYIGLALIECWGYQYEDVFGNYFSAHSFTNLWQKINVFWREFMLRIFYYPLYFRIKNYFSSEAFRIGLTIAIVFLLSAFLHTWQQFWISGNFVIRLTDLVFWMTFGFGIAFDAIRSLKKRKEKQWLNDIKAGLLLVFISFFYGLWTSGDIKEWLYLISLLTVNPGAAIWWLSIIIFAVILFRILFRTILFRINLKSNFITLALVIFIGGLSTTAYFTEEKTGYSDSLITDITNPHKLNKRDKKRIERGYYGKILDTDDLKRKIAVLQTGEDWNPHNYLTRETGNELFRELIPDTSQSFKGTEIYTNSYGLRDKAYELKKTPNTYRIALMGGSYEMGSGVNQEQDFESRIELQLNANYPEKKWEIWNFGLGGYGLIQTAFLCKHKVQEIQPDLIIYIAHSGELDRIAGDITFLLRKKVDFTLEKVNSYILSCGIESGMPDLQKEQLLRKSILLLYCELLNEIINQQKFLFVYLPTLGEQASQTEFQQLSECLLIPADYKIDLSEVYNNDKISDLYLSPWDNHPNEKGHEVIAKLLYHQIQIVFKKQGIIP
;
A
#
# COMPACT_ATOMS: atom_id res chain seq x y z
N MET A 1 41.59 -14.72 -4.78
CA MET A 1 42.29 -14.34 -3.53
C MET A 1 41.47 -14.92 -2.40
N VAL A 2 41.87 -16.11 -1.98
CA VAL A 2 41.35 -16.81 -0.80
C VAL A 2 42.48 -16.69 0.21
N ARG A 3 42.13 -16.41 1.47
CA ARG A 3 42.98 -15.99 2.61
C ARG A 3 43.09 -14.48 2.77
N GLU A 4 42.06 -13.92 3.39
CA GLU A 4 42.15 -13.14 4.62
C GLU A 4 40.72 -12.75 5.01
N SER A 5 40.07 -13.61 5.81
CA SER A 5 38.90 -13.19 6.56
C SER A 5 38.97 -13.82 7.93
N ASN A 6 38.88 -12.94 8.92
CA ASN A 6 38.69 -13.24 10.33
C ASN A 6 37.81 -14.47 10.50
N THR A 7 38.40 -15.55 11.00
CA THR A 7 37.69 -16.70 11.52
C THR A 7 36.96 -16.27 12.78
N ILE A 8 35.79 -15.63 12.62
CA ILE A 8 34.75 -15.71 13.64
C ILE A 8 34.40 -17.19 13.71
N LYS A 9 34.98 -17.90 14.70
CA LYS A 9 34.53 -19.24 15.08
C LYS A 9 33.02 -19.15 15.20
N SER A 10 32.28 -19.94 14.41
CA SER A 10 30.82 -20.00 14.54
C SER A 10 30.53 -20.53 15.95
N THR A 11 30.21 -19.62 16.86
CA THR A 11 29.73 -19.96 18.19
C THR A 11 28.37 -20.62 18.03
N ASP A 12 28.26 -21.88 18.40
CA ASP A 12 26.97 -22.55 18.50
C ASP A 12 26.16 -21.87 19.64
N TYR A 13 24.84 -21.99 19.63
CA TYR A 13 23.95 -21.50 20.72
C TYR A 13 24.47 -21.87 22.13
N TYR A 14 25.07 -23.04 22.27
CA TYR A 14 25.66 -23.52 23.52
C TYR A 14 26.94 -22.75 23.92
N ASP A 15 27.71 -22.23 22.96
CA ASP A 15 28.88 -21.40 23.23
C ASP A 15 28.45 -20.01 23.73
N ALA A 16 27.35 -19.47 23.21
CA ALA A 16 26.77 -18.21 23.68
C ALA A 16 26.29 -18.30 25.14
N ILE A 17 25.72 -19.45 25.55
CA ILE A 17 25.33 -19.68 26.95
C ILE A 17 26.55 -19.79 27.87
N ARG A 18 27.60 -20.50 27.43
CA ARG A 18 28.80 -20.74 28.26
C ARG A 18 29.63 -19.50 28.53
N ASN A 19 29.65 -18.54 27.60
CA ASN A 19 30.57 -17.41 27.63
C ASN A 19 29.94 -16.10 28.18
N ASN A 20 28.64 -16.08 28.48
CA ASN A 20 27.97 -14.82 28.86
C ASN A 20 27.95 -14.62 30.38
N ALA A 21 28.52 -13.51 30.83
CA ALA A 21 28.40 -13.03 32.19
C ALA A 21 26.98 -12.52 32.50
N SER A 22 26.60 -12.49 33.78
CA SER A 22 25.36 -11.87 34.24
C SER A 22 25.25 -10.41 33.78
N PHE A 23 24.06 -10.00 33.33
CA PHE A 23 23.79 -8.62 32.93
C PHE A 23 24.08 -7.65 34.09
N GLN A 24 24.87 -6.61 33.82
CA GLN A 24 25.12 -5.52 34.75
C GLN A 24 24.68 -4.19 34.12
N PHE A 25 23.81 -3.48 34.82
CA PHE A 25 23.33 -2.18 34.38
C PHE A 25 24.40 -1.11 34.61
N SER A 26 24.57 -0.19 33.66
CA SER A 26 25.54 0.90 33.71
C SER A 26 24.90 2.19 33.19
N TRP A 27 25.46 3.36 33.53
CA TRP A 27 24.96 4.66 33.05
C TRP A 27 24.85 4.77 31.53
N GLN A 28 25.65 4.00 30.78
CA GLN A 28 25.58 3.96 29.31
C GLN A 28 24.24 3.40 28.79
N TRP A 29 23.57 2.54 29.56
CA TRP A 29 22.25 2.02 29.23
C TRP A 29 21.16 3.10 29.27
N MET A 30 21.31 4.13 30.11
CA MET A 30 20.34 5.24 30.15
C MET A 30 20.29 5.98 28.82
N PHE A 31 21.44 6.22 28.18
CA PHE A 31 21.48 6.84 26.85
C PHE A 31 20.78 6.00 25.79
N LEU A 32 20.93 4.68 25.83
CA LEU A 32 20.21 3.79 24.91
C LEU A 32 18.71 3.85 25.15
N LEU A 33 18.27 3.77 26.41
CA LEU A 33 16.86 3.82 26.78
C LEU A 33 16.20 5.16 26.39
N VAL A 34 16.85 6.29 26.65
CA VAL A 34 16.37 7.61 26.20
C VAL A 34 16.28 7.67 24.68
N GLY A 35 17.26 7.10 23.97
CA GLY A 35 17.22 6.99 22.52
C GLY A 35 16.02 6.19 22.02
N PHE A 36 15.75 5.02 22.62
CA PHE A 36 14.58 4.22 22.28
C PHE A 36 13.27 4.95 22.57
N ILE A 37 13.14 5.59 23.74
CA ILE A 37 11.95 6.38 24.10
C ILE A 37 11.71 7.49 23.07
N CYS A 38 12.76 8.22 22.70
CA CYS A 38 12.68 9.26 21.68
C CYS A 38 12.20 8.71 20.32
N LEU A 39 12.76 7.58 19.87
CA LEU A 39 12.36 6.97 18.60
C LEU A 39 10.96 6.34 18.66
N PHE A 40 10.53 5.81 19.80
CA PHE A 40 9.16 5.30 19.98
C PHE A 40 8.14 6.43 20.01
N PHE A 41 8.46 7.57 20.63
CA PHE A 41 7.67 8.79 20.49
C PHE A 41 7.56 9.19 19.01
N SER A 42 8.67 9.17 18.28
CA SER A 42 8.64 9.43 16.84
C SER A 42 7.83 8.41 16.03
N LEU A 43 7.84 7.13 16.41
CA LEU A 43 7.00 6.10 15.79
C LEU A 43 5.51 6.40 15.99
N HIS A 44 5.13 6.86 17.16
CA HIS A 44 3.76 7.27 17.45
C HIS A 44 3.33 8.49 16.64
N ILE A 45 4.24 9.43 16.36
CA ILE A 45 3.92 10.66 15.60
C ILE A 45 3.91 10.42 14.09
N PHE A 46 4.85 9.63 13.55
CA PHE A 46 4.99 9.42 12.10
C PHE A 46 4.18 8.24 11.56
N HIS A 47 3.60 7.41 12.43
CA HIS A 47 2.79 6.23 12.09
C HIS A 47 3.33 5.38 10.92
N PRO A 48 4.63 4.97 10.93
CA PRO A 48 5.19 4.29 9.79
C PRO A 48 4.54 2.94 9.56
N GLU A 49 3.81 2.80 8.46
CA GLU A 49 3.11 1.54 8.14
C GLU A 49 2.24 1.06 9.30
N ASP A 50 1.47 1.95 9.95
CA ASP A 50 0.65 1.61 11.13
C ASP A 50 -0.58 0.75 10.81
N ALA A 51 -0.40 -0.16 9.86
CA ALA A 51 -1.40 -1.04 9.33
C ALA A 51 -2.07 -1.92 10.40
N LEU A 52 -1.29 -2.53 11.28
CA LEU A 52 -1.76 -3.47 12.30
C LEU A 52 -1.58 -2.92 13.73
N GLY A 53 -1.49 -1.59 13.90
CA GLY A 53 -1.28 -0.96 15.20
C GLY A 53 0.09 -1.28 15.84
N TRP A 54 1.08 -1.67 15.03
CA TRP A 54 2.37 -2.12 15.53
C TRP A 54 3.15 -1.02 16.24
N THR A 55 2.90 0.25 15.88
CA THR A 55 3.53 1.41 16.53
C THR A 55 3.19 1.47 18.03
N SER A 56 2.02 0.96 18.42
CA SER A 56 1.57 0.87 19.80
C SER A 56 2.05 -0.40 20.50
N ILE A 57 2.18 -1.52 19.78
CA ILE A 57 2.49 -2.84 20.37
C ILE A 57 4.00 -3.12 20.43
N ALA A 58 4.77 -2.69 19.43
CA ALA A 58 6.21 -2.93 19.38
C ALA A 58 7.00 -2.33 20.56
N PRO A 59 6.67 -1.12 21.08
CA PRO A 59 7.31 -0.59 22.29
C PRO A 59 7.18 -1.54 23.49
N LEU A 60 6.01 -2.18 23.67
CA LEU A 60 5.79 -3.17 24.72
C LEU A 60 6.70 -4.39 24.51
N GLY A 61 6.81 -4.89 23.28
CA GLY A 61 7.71 -6.00 22.95
C GLY A 61 9.19 -5.68 23.24
N VAL A 62 9.62 -4.45 22.95
CA VAL A 62 10.99 -4.00 23.27
C VAL A 62 11.18 -3.83 24.77
N ALA A 63 10.20 -3.29 25.50
CA ALA A 63 10.23 -3.23 26.96
C ALA A 63 10.35 -4.63 27.60
N VAL A 64 9.57 -5.61 27.13
CA VAL A 64 9.68 -7.01 27.57
C VAL A 64 11.05 -7.58 27.25
N SER A 65 11.61 -7.32 26.07
CA SER A 65 12.95 -7.78 25.71
C SER A 65 14.05 -7.17 26.60
N PHE A 66 13.88 -5.92 27.03
CA PHE A 66 14.77 -5.26 27.98
C PHE A 66 14.70 -5.91 29.37
N LEU A 67 13.48 -6.15 29.88
CA LEU A 67 13.27 -6.85 31.13
C LEU A 67 13.83 -8.28 31.11
N ALA A 68 13.76 -8.95 29.95
CA ALA A 68 14.35 -10.27 29.76
C ALA A 68 15.87 -10.31 29.93
N LEU A 69 16.58 -9.17 29.89
CA LEU A 69 18.01 -9.11 30.17
C LEU A 69 18.36 -9.48 31.62
N PHE A 70 17.45 -9.24 32.57
CA PHE A 70 17.62 -9.63 33.97
C PHE A 70 17.36 -11.12 34.20
N ILE A 71 16.79 -11.81 33.22
CA ILE A 71 16.53 -13.25 33.26
C ILE A 71 17.77 -14.00 32.72
N PRO A 72 18.15 -15.15 33.32
CA PRO A 72 19.24 -15.98 32.82
C PRO A 72 19.07 -16.31 31.33
N ILE A 73 20.17 -16.27 30.57
CA ILE A 73 20.16 -16.39 29.11
C ILE A 73 19.43 -17.65 28.58
N GLN A 74 19.47 -18.75 29.34
CA GLN A 74 18.80 -20.01 29.01
C GLN A 74 17.26 -19.92 28.98
N PHE A 75 16.66 -18.97 29.72
CA PHE A 75 15.21 -18.78 29.77
C PHE A 75 14.72 -17.70 28.81
N ARG A 76 15.60 -16.84 28.29
CA ARG A 76 15.23 -15.74 27.37
C ARG A 76 14.50 -16.22 26.11
N PRO A 77 14.85 -17.36 25.47
CA PRO A 77 14.09 -17.87 24.34
C PRO A 77 12.62 -18.18 24.67
N TRP A 78 12.32 -18.64 25.89
CA TRP A 78 10.96 -18.91 26.33
C TRP A 78 10.16 -17.62 26.51
N VAL A 79 10.79 -16.58 27.06
CA VAL A 79 10.19 -15.25 27.18
C VAL A 79 9.88 -14.67 25.80
N GLN A 80 10.76 -14.87 24.82
CA GLN A 80 10.51 -14.47 23.43
C GLN A 80 9.28 -15.19 22.84
N SER A 81 9.16 -16.51 23.05
CA SER A 81 8.00 -17.27 22.57
C SER A 81 6.70 -16.79 23.24
N ALA A 82 6.74 -16.55 24.56
CA ALA A 82 5.59 -16.03 25.30
C ALA A 82 5.18 -14.63 24.81
N SER A 83 6.16 -13.75 24.57
CA SER A 83 5.92 -12.43 23.98
C SER A 83 5.30 -12.54 22.59
N PHE A 84 5.78 -13.44 21.74
CA PHE A 84 5.21 -13.67 20.41
C PHE A 84 3.73 -14.10 20.49
N ILE A 85 3.40 -15.04 21.38
CA ILE A 85 2.03 -15.52 21.58
C ILE A 85 1.15 -14.37 22.07
N LEU A 86 1.58 -13.62 23.08
CA LEU A 86 0.83 -12.49 23.62
C LEU A 86 0.59 -11.42 22.55
N THR A 87 1.63 -11.05 21.80
CA THR A 87 1.53 -10.10 20.69
C THR A 87 0.56 -10.59 19.62
N SER A 88 0.58 -11.90 19.29
CA SER A 88 -0.36 -12.48 18.33
C SER A 88 -1.81 -12.38 18.83
N ILE A 89 -2.06 -12.70 20.10
CA ILE A 89 -3.40 -12.58 20.71
C ILE A 89 -3.91 -11.15 20.65
N LEU A 90 -3.06 -10.18 21.01
CA LEU A 90 -3.41 -8.76 20.97
C LEU A 90 -3.70 -8.26 19.55
N LEU A 91 -3.06 -8.85 18.53
CA LEU A 91 -3.20 -8.44 17.14
C LEU A 91 -4.41 -9.07 16.44
N ILE A 92 -4.52 -10.40 16.49
CA ILE A 92 -5.48 -11.16 15.67
C ILE A 92 -6.51 -11.92 16.50
N GLY A 93 -6.50 -11.77 17.82
CA GLY A 93 -7.40 -12.48 18.73
C GLY A 93 -6.95 -13.91 19.04
N ILE A 94 -7.68 -14.56 19.95
CA ILE A 94 -7.31 -15.88 20.50
C ILE A 94 -7.45 -16.98 19.46
N ASN A 95 -8.62 -17.09 18.80
CA ASN A 95 -8.91 -18.19 17.87
C ASN A 95 -7.92 -18.23 16.68
N PRO A 96 -7.68 -17.13 15.94
CA PRO A 96 -6.69 -17.12 14.86
C PRO A 96 -5.27 -17.38 15.37
N THR A 97 -4.92 -16.90 16.58
CA THR A 97 -3.61 -17.19 17.17
C THR A 97 -3.41 -18.68 17.40
N LEU A 98 -4.38 -19.39 17.97
CA LEU A 98 -4.28 -20.84 18.19
C LEU A 98 -4.08 -21.59 16.87
N ILE A 99 -4.79 -21.19 15.81
CA ILE A 99 -4.64 -21.75 14.46
C ILE A 99 -3.21 -21.48 13.93
N LEU A 100 -2.71 -20.25 14.04
CA LEU A 100 -1.35 -19.89 13.63
C LEU A 100 -0.29 -20.72 14.37
N LEU A 101 -0.41 -20.87 15.68
CA LEU A 101 0.50 -21.67 16.50
C LEU A 101 0.46 -23.15 16.10
N GLY A 102 -0.73 -23.67 15.80
CA GLY A 102 -0.93 -25.02 15.25
C GLY A 102 -0.19 -25.21 13.93
N PHE A 103 -0.36 -24.28 12.98
CA PHE A 103 0.33 -24.32 11.68
C PHE A 103 1.85 -24.28 11.82
N ILE A 104 2.40 -23.39 12.64
CA ILE A 104 3.85 -23.30 12.88
C ILE A 104 4.36 -24.61 13.50
N SER A 105 3.68 -25.12 14.54
CA SER A 105 4.11 -26.31 15.29
C SER A 105 4.10 -27.56 14.41
N LEU A 106 3.01 -27.75 13.68
CA LEU A 106 2.83 -28.88 12.77
C LEU A 106 3.86 -28.85 11.65
N SER A 107 4.05 -27.69 11.03
CA SER A 107 5.00 -27.53 9.93
C SER A 107 6.44 -27.74 10.40
N LEU A 108 6.80 -27.21 11.57
CA LEU A 108 8.11 -27.45 12.19
C LEU A 108 8.31 -28.94 12.49
N PHE A 109 7.31 -29.61 13.05
CA PHE A 109 7.35 -31.04 13.35
C PHE A 109 7.64 -31.86 12.08
N ILE A 110 6.91 -31.62 10.99
CA ILE A 110 7.12 -32.29 9.69
C ILE A 110 8.54 -32.05 9.16
N LEU A 111 9.06 -30.82 9.26
CA LEU A 111 10.40 -30.50 8.79
C LEU A 111 11.48 -31.26 9.55
N ILE A 112 11.28 -31.50 10.86
CA ILE A 112 12.20 -32.24 11.72
C ILE A 112 12.17 -33.75 11.44
N LEU A 113 11.00 -34.32 11.10
CA LEU A 113 10.87 -35.76 10.82
C LEU A 113 11.86 -36.21 9.72
N LYS A 114 12.58 -37.31 9.94
CA LYS A 114 13.52 -37.90 8.96
C LYS A 114 12.77 -38.81 7.96
N ILE A 115 11.69 -38.31 7.37
CA ILE A 115 10.90 -39.03 6.37
C ILE A 115 11.29 -38.51 4.97
N ASN A 116 11.20 -39.38 3.95
CA ASN A 116 11.43 -39.01 2.55
C ASN A 116 10.53 -37.81 2.15
N GLY A 117 11.10 -36.88 1.37
CA GLY A 117 10.45 -35.61 0.99
C GLY A 117 9.09 -35.77 0.31
N LEU A 118 8.88 -36.87 -0.43
CA LEU A 118 7.60 -37.17 -1.07
C LEU A 118 6.47 -37.38 -0.04
N PHE A 119 6.74 -38.09 1.05
CA PHE A 119 5.75 -38.32 2.11
C PHE A 119 5.46 -37.05 2.92
N LYS A 120 6.45 -36.16 3.05
CA LYS A 120 6.21 -34.83 3.63
C LYS A 120 5.25 -34.02 2.76
N LEU A 121 5.42 -34.05 1.44
CA LEU A 121 4.51 -33.39 0.50
C LEU A 121 3.09 -33.97 0.54
N ILE A 122 2.97 -35.30 0.61
CA ILE A 122 1.66 -35.97 0.75
C ILE A 122 0.98 -35.57 2.06
N TYR A 123 1.72 -35.49 3.16
CA TYR A 123 1.19 -35.07 4.45
C TYR A 123 0.73 -33.59 4.42
N PHE A 124 1.50 -32.70 3.79
CA PHE A 124 1.07 -31.32 3.53
C PHE A 124 -0.21 -31.26 2.68
N GLY A 125 -0.30 -32.08 1.62
CA GLY A 125 -1.51 -32.19 0.79
C GLY A 125 -2.72 -32.70 1.56
N PHE A 126 -2.52 -33.67 2.45
CA PHE A 126 -3.57 -34.23 3.31
C PHE A 126 -4.09 -33.23 4.34
N ILE A 127 -3.19 -32.43 4.94
CA ILE A 127 -3.58 -31.34 5.84
C ILE A 127 -4.43 -30.30 5.08
N ILE A 128 -3.96 -29.86 3.91
CA ILE A 128 -4.71 -28.92 3.06
C ILE A 128 -6.09 -29.50 2.72
N LEU A 129 -6.18 -30.80 2.39
CA LEU A 129 -7.44 -31.48 2.09
C LEU A 129 -8.39 -31.54 3.31
N LEU A 130 -7.88 -31.92 4.49
CA LEU A 130 -8.66 -31.91 5.75
C LEU A 130 -9.19 -30.52 6.07
N PHE A 131 -8.41 -29.47 5.81
CA PHE A 131 -8.84 -28.09 6.01
C PHE A 131 -9.88 -27.62 4.99
N LEU A 132 -9.75 -28.03 3.72
CA LEU A 132 -10.78 -27.77 2.71
C LEU A 132 -12.11 -28.46 3.04
N ILE A 133 -12.07 -29.56 3.80
CA ILE A 133 -13.25 -30.29 4.27
C ILE A 133 -13.88 -29.62 5.50
N THR A 134 -13.12 -28.96 6.38
CA THR A 134 -13.63 -28.19 7.53
C THR A 134 -14.34 -26.87 7.18
N LYS A 135 -14.70 -26.67 5.90
CA LYS A 135 -15.39 -25.49 5.35
C LYS A 135 -16.84 -25.32 5.84
N SER A 136 -17.26 -26.04 6.89
CA SER A 136 -18.64 -26.10 7.36
C SER A 136 -19.07 -24.91 8.25
N SER A 137 -18.15 -24.05 8.69
CA SER A 137 -18.48 -22.80 9.39
C SER A 137 -17.72 -21.60 8.81
N ALA A 138 -18.44 -20.51 8.55
CA ALA A 138 -17.90 -19.28 7.95
C ALA A 138 -16.84 -18.62 8.85
N GLU A 139 -17.01 -18.67 10.17
CA GLU A 139 -16.10 -18.08 11.16
C GLU A 139 -14.71 -18.74 11.18
N HIS A 140 -14.64 -20.07 11.06
CA HIS A 140 -13.37 -20.79 10.97
C HIS A 140 -12.63 -20.47 9.67
N TRP A 141 -13.36 -20.32 8.57
CA TRP A 141 -12.75 -19.94 7.29
C TRP A 141 -12.18 -18.52 7.34
N LEU A 142 -12.92 -17.57 7.93
CA LEU A 142 -12.44 -16.20 8.12
C LEU A 142 -11.15 -16.17 8.95
N SER A 143 -11.12 -16.89 10.08
CA SER A 143 -9.93 -17.03 10.93
C SER A 143 -8.72 -17.59 10.15
N ILE A 144 -8.92 -18.63 9.32
CA ILE A 144 -7.85 -19.19 8.48
C ILE A 144 -7.37 -18.16 7.45
N SER A 145 -8.28 -17.43 6.82
CA SER A 145 -7.93 -16.42 5.82
C SER A 145 -7.09 -15.28 6.40
N VAL A 146 -7.27 -14.96 7.69
CA VAL A 146 -6.43 -14.02 8.44
C VAL A 146 -5.07 -14.63 8.75
N VAL A 147 -5.00 -15.91 9.12
CA VAL A 147 -3.76 -16.59 9.51
C VAL A 147 -2.79 -16.82 8.35
N MET A 148 -3.31 -17.09 7.15
CA MET A 148 -2.48 -17.51 6.00
C MET A 148 -1.35 -16.53 5.63
N PRO A 149 -1.57 -15.20 5.55
CA PRO A 149 -0.49 -14.25 5.32
C PRO A 149 0.61 -14.29 6.38
N PHE A 150 0.26 -14.36 7.67
CA PHE A 150 1.23 -14.45 8.77
C PHE A 150 2.05 -15.74 8.68
N PHE A 151 1.36 -16.87 8.49
CA PHE A 151 2.02 -18.17 8.36
C PHE A 151 2.94 -18.21 7.13
N GLY A 152 2.51 -17.67 5.99
CA GLY A 152 3.31 -17.60 4.77
C GLY A 152 4.61 -16.84 4.98
N VAL A 153 4.55 -15.68 5.63
CA VAL A 153 5.75 -14.88 5.94
C VAL A 153 6.65 -15.56 6.97
N MET A 154 6.07 -16.35 7.88
CA MET A 154 6.81 -17.17 8.84
C MET A 154 7.52 -18.36 8.18
N PHE A 155 6.85 -19.06 7.28
CA PHE A 155 7.28 -20.38 6.86
C PHE A 155 7.82 -20.46 5.42
N MET A 156 7.34 -19.66 4.48
CA MET A 156 7.59 -19.83 3.03
C MET A 156 9.08 -20.05 2.68
N PHE A 157 9.93 -19.02 2.79
CA PHE A 157 11.35 -19.14 2.43
C PHE A 157 12.21 -19.72 3.56
N ARG A 158 11.84 -19.42 4.80
CA ARG A 158 12.55 -19.94 5.98
C ARG A 158 12.42 -21.45 6.13
N GLY A 159 11.28 -22.02 5.73
CA GLY A 159 11.05 -23.46 5.69
C GLY A 159 11.95 -24.15 4.68
N ILE A 160 12.17 -23.54 3.50
CA ILE A 160 13.14 -24.02 2.51
C ILE A 160 14.57 -23.98 3.08
N SER A 161 14.97 -22.85 3.66
CA SER A 161 16.30 -22.70 4.28
C SER A 161 16.52 -23.70 5.41
N PHE A 162 15.52 -23.87 6.30
CA PHE A 162 15.57 -24.81 7.40
C PHE A 162 15.64 -26.27 6.93
N TYR A 163 14.83 -26.65 5.93
CA TYR A 163 14.84 -27.99 5.37
C TYR A 163 16.21 -28.31 4.75
N TYR A 164 16.78 -27.38 4.00
CA TYR A 164 18.12 -27.52 3.43
C TYR A 164 19.17 -27.77 4.52
N GLU A 165 19.16 -27.00 5.62
CA GLU A 165 20.08 -27.20 6.74
C GLU A 165 19.88 -28.53 7.47
N ASN A 166 18.62 -28.93 7.66
CA ASN A 166 18.29 -30.21 8.29
C ASN A 166 18.78 -31.38 7.44
N SER A 167 18.67 -31.28 6.12
CA SER A 167 19.09 -32.33 5.17
C SER A 167 20.60 -32.58 5.18
N ILE A 168 21.40 -31.58 5.53
CA ILE A 168 22.87 -31.68 5.63
C ILE A 168 23.29 -32.16 7.04
N GLY A 169 22.34 -32.34 7.96
CA GLY A 169 22.61 -32.82 9.32
C GLY A 169 23.26 -31.78 10.24
N LYS A 170 23.11 -30.49 9.95
CA LYS A 170 23.80 -29.40 10.66
C LYS A 170 23.00 -28.77 11.81
N ILE A 171 21.79 -29.24 12.10
CA ILE A 171 20.92 -28.66 13.13
C ILE A 171 21.18 -29.33 14.49
N LYS A 172 21.80 -28.59 15.43
CA LYS A 172 22.10 -29.07 16.81
C LYS A 172 21.35 -28.36 17.94
N SER A 173 20.58 -27.32 17.64
CA SER A 173 19.96 -26.48 18.68
C SER A 173 18.67 -27.08 19.27
N PRO A 174 18.28 -26.63 20.49
CA PRO A 174 17.05 -27.07 21.15
C PRO A 174 15.77 -26.74 20.35
N TRP A 175 14.67 -27.42 20.70
CA TRP A 175 13.36 -27.19 20.07
C TRP A 175 12.91 -25.73 20.16
N ILE A 176 13.09 -25.07 21.31
CA ILE A 176 12.65 -23.68 21.51
C ILE A 176 13.33 -22.69 20.55
N ILE A 177 14.57 -22.97 20.13
CA ILE A 177 15.28 -22.13 19.16
C ILE A 177 14.77 -22.37 17.74
N LYS A 178 14.41 -23.62 17.41
CA LYS A 178 13.75 -23.95 16.14
C LYS A 178 12.38 -23.27 16.05
N TRP A 179 11.65 -23.24 17.17
CA TRP A 179 10.39 -22.53 17.29
C TRP A 179 10.55 -21.02 17.07
N ASN A 180 11.45 -20.37 17.82
CA ASN A 180 11.69 -18.92 17.71
C ASN A 180 12.19 -18.47 16.33
N TYR A 181 12.82 -19.37 15.56
CA TYR A 181 13.20 -19.07 14.18
C TYR A 181 12.00 -18.82 13.26
N PHE A 182 10.89 -19.54 13.47
CA PHE A 182 9.64 -19.32 12.73
C PHE A 182 8.75 -18.27 13.43
N ALA A 183 8.74 -18.24 14.76
CA ALA A 183 7.99 -17.31 15.60
C ALA A 183 8.75 -16.00 15.90
N MET A 184 9.29 -15.35 14.86
CA MET A 184 9.93 -14.04 15.02
C MET A 184 8.87 -12.94 15.09
N ILE A 185 8.91 -12.12 16.14
CA ILE A 185 7.95 -11.03 16.39
C ILE A 185 7.79 -10.05 15.21
N PRO A 186 8.86 -9.61 14.50
CA PRO A 186 8.71 -8.71 13.35
C PRO A 186 7.76 -9.23 12.26
N ASN A 187 7.60 -10.56 12.12
CA ASN A 187 6.71 -11.15 11.12
C ASN A 187 5.22 -11.07 11.47
N LEU A 188 4.88 -10.60 12.67
CA LEU A 188 3.52 -10.24 13.04
C LEU A 188 3.12 -8.85 12.53
N PHE A 189 4.09 -8.03 12.12
CA PHE A 189 3.85 -6.65 11.70
C PHE A 189 4.26 -6.42 10.25
N PHE A 190 5.34 -7.08 9.80
CA PHE A 190 5.93 -6.87 8.49
C PHE A 190 5.83 -8.14 7.64
N PHE A 191 4.94 -8.10 6.64
CA PHE A 191 4.82 -9.19 5.68
C PHE A 191 6.01 -9.30 4.71
N LEU A 192 6.78 -8.20 4.61
CA LEU A 192 8.05 -8.18 3.91
C LEU A 192 9.16 -8.01 4.93
N PHE A 193 9.86 -9.11 5.19
CA PHE A 193 10.95 -9.19 6.16
C PHE A 193 12.16 -9.90 5.55
N PRO A 194 13.40 -9.53 5.91
CA PRO A 194 14.61 -10.21 5.43
C PRO A 194 14.55 -11.73 5.66
N ILE A 195 14.98 -12.51 4.67
CA ILE A 195 15.06 -13.97 4.80
C ILE A 195 16.31 -14.32 5.61
N ILE A 196 16.13 -14.46 6.92
CA ILE A 196 17.21 -14.85 7.81
C ILE A 196 17.43 -16.36 7.66
N ASP A 197 18.65 -16.76 7.33
CA ASP A 197 19.05 -18.16 7.29
C ASP A 197 19.15 -18.74 8.71
N TYR A 198 18.74 -20.00 8.88
CA TYR A 198 18.72 -20.68 10.18
C TYR A 198 20.09 -20.71 10.88
N ARG A 199 21.17 -20.89 10.13
CA ARG A 199 22.53 -20.91 10.72
C ARG A 199 22.96 -19.52 11.17
N LYS A 200 22.61 -18.48 10.43
CA LYS A 200 22.85 -17.10 10.86
C LYS A 200 22.02 -16.75 12.10
N PHE A 201 20.75 -17.16 12.12
CA PHE A 201 19.88 -16.96 13.28
C PHE A 201 20.46 -17.57 14.56
N THR A 202 20.90 -18.83 14.50
CA THR A 202 21.47 -19.52 15.66
C THR A 202 22.85 -19.01 16.05
N GLY A 203 23.72 -18.74 15.08
CA GLY A 203 25.09 -18.27 15.33
C GLY A 203 25.19 -16.82 15.82
N ASN A 204 24.20 -15.98 15.49
CA ASN A 204 24.18 -14.57 15.87
C ASN A 204 23.50 -14.31 17.23
N TYR A 205 22.97 -15.34 17.89
CA TYR A 205 22.33 -15.21 19.19
C TYR A 205 23.36 -14.95 20.27
N TYR A 206 23.37 -13.74 20.83
CA TYR A 206 24.33 -13.26 21.82
C TYR A 206 25.80 -13.53 21.43
N SER A 207 26.12 -13.37 20.14
CA SER A 207 27.47 -13.55 19.59
C SER A 207 28.47 -12.47 20.03
N VAL A 208 27.97 -11.32 20.49
CA VAL A 208 28.74 -10.18 20.99
C VAL A 208 28.13 -9.68 22.31
N PRO A 209 28.83 -8.81 23.07
CA PRO A 209 28.29 -8.25 24.30
C PRO A 209 26.93 -7.58 24.10
N VAL A 210 25.99 -7.83 25.02
CA VAL A 210 24.58 -7.39 24.95
C VAL A 210 24.45 -5.91 24.61
N PHE A 211 25.28 -5.05 25.22
CA PHE A 211 25.27 -3.61 24.98
C PHE A 211 25.53 -3.25 23.51
N MET A 212 26.41 -3.97 22.81
CA MET A 212 26.68 -3.74 21.39
C MET A 212 25.49 -4.12 20.51
N ILE A 213 24.74 -5.16 20.90
CA ILE A 213 23.53 -5.59 20.19
C ILE A 213 22.45 -4.50 20.29
N TRP A 214 22.17 -4.01 21.50
CA TRP A 214 21.18 -2.97 21.74
C TRP A 214 21.54 -1.63 21.09
N LYS A 215 22.85 -1.34 21.01
CA LYS A 215 23.35 -0.20 20.25
C LYS A 215 23.15 -0.37 18.74
N SER A 216 23.33 -1.59 18.20
CA SER A 216 22.99 -1.91 16.81
C SER A 216 21.49 -1.72 16.55
N ALA A 217 20.66 -2.23 17.46
CA ALA A 217 19.21 -2.12 17.41
C ALA A 217 18.75 -0.66 17.36
N LEU A 218 19.27 0.20 18.25
CA LEU A 218 18.96 1.63 18.24
C LEU A 218 19.36 2.29 16.91
N ARG A 219 20.53 1.95 16.36
CA ARG A 219 21.00 2.48 15.08
C ARG A 219 20.09 2.04 13.93
N HIS A 220 19.74 0.76 13.85
CA HIS A 220 18.85 0.27 12.80
C HIS A 220 17.44 0.87 12.93
N LEU A 221 16.93 1.07 14.16
CA LEU A 221 15.66 1.74 14.36
C LEU A 221 15.70 3.19 13.86
N ALA A 222 16.76 3.94 14.21
CA ALA A 222 16.95 5.31 13.74
C ALA A 222 17.08 5.41 12.21
N LEU A 223 17.85 4.50 11.59
CA LEU A 223 17.99 4.44 10.14
C LEU A 223 16.67 4.07 9.46
N GLY A 224 15.94 3.11 10.02
CA GLY A 224 14.64 2.69 9.51
C GLY A 224 13.63 3.84 9.48
N LEU A 225 13.52 4.56 10.59
CA LEU A 225 12.70 5.78 10.71
C LEU A 225 13.16 6.88 9.74
N PHE A 226 14.46 7.14 9.66
CA PHE A 226 15.00 8.15 8.75
C PHE A 226 14.64 7.84 7.29
N TYR A 227 14.84 6.60 6.83
CA TYR A 227 14.49 6.20 5.48
C TYR A 227 12.98 6.26 5.21
N TYR A 228 12.16 5.97 6.22
CA TYR A 228 10.72 6.10 6.11
C TYR A 228 10.28 7.58 5.97
N ILE A 229 10.79 8.47 6.83
CA ILE A 229 10.51 9.91 6.76
C ILE A 229 10.97 10.47 5.41
N LEU A 230 12.16 10.08 4.95
CA LEU A 230 12.70 10.47 3.66
C LEU A 230 11.83 9.95 2.49
N TYR A 231 11.35 8.72 2.59
CA TYR A 231 10.38 8.16 1.64
C TYR A 231 9.09 8.98 1.59
N ARG A 232 8.47 9.28 2.75
CA ARG A 232 7.22 10.04 2.83
C ARG A 232 7.38 11.44 2.24
N TRP A 233 8.47 12.12 2.58
CA TRP A 233 8.81 13.41 2.00
C TRP A 233 8.92 13.32 0.47
N ILE A 234 9.65 12.34 -0.06
CA ILE A 234 9.79 12.18 -1.51
C ILE A 234 8.45 11.87 -2.19
N ASN A 235 7.64 11.01 -1.57
CA ASN A 235 6.34 10.60 -2.08
C ASN A 235 5.35 11.77 -2.16
N LEU A 236 5.35 12.65 -1.16
CA LEU A 236 4.43 13.79 -1.11
C LEU A 236 4.94 14.97 -1.95
N SER A 237 6.25 15.24 -2.00
CA SER A 237 6.79 16.45 -2.62
C SER A 237 7.19 16.30 -4.09
N PHE A 238 7.58 15.11 -4.56
CA PHE A 238 8.20 14.96 -5.87
C PHE A 238 7.53 13.97 -6.82
N ILE A 239 6.60 13.14 -6.34
CA ILE A 239 5.99 12.10 -7.17
C ILE A 239 4.68 12.58 -7.75
N ASN A 240 4.69 12.66 -9.07
CA ASN A 240 3.53 13.00 -9.86
C ASN A 240 2.66 11.76 -10.10
N ASP A 241 1.35 12.00 -10.21
CA ASP A 241 0.42 11.04 -10.80
C ASP A 241 0.88 10.72 -12.24
N PRO A 242 0.93 9.44 -12.66
CA PRO A 242 1.26 9.07 -14.03
C PRO A 242 0.48 9.86 -15.08
N ILE A 243 -0.78 10.20 -14.79
CA ILE A 243 -1.66 10.95 -15.71
C ILE A 243 -1.17 12.38 -15.90
N ASP A 244 -0.50 12.97 -14.90
CA ASP A 244 0.06 14.33 -15.00
C ASP A 244 1.43 14.35 -15.70
N VAL A 245 2.00 13.19 -16.06
CA VAL A 245 3.28 13.06 -16.78
C VAL A 245 3.06 13.19 -18.28
N ILE A 246 3.13 14.42 -18.80
CA ILE A 246 2.88 14.74 -20.22
C ILE A 246 4.12 15.23 -20.99
N GLU A 247 5.23 15.51 -20.29
CA GLU A 247 6.45 16.08 -20.87
C GLU A 247 7.72 15.34 -20.41
N ALA A 248 8.78 15.49 -21.19
CA ALA A 248 10.03 14.74 -21.05
C ALA A 248 10.73 14.92 -19.68
N SER A 249 10.70 16.12 -19.11
CA SER A 249 11.19 16.45 -17.76
C SER A 249 10.45 15.67 -16.67
N LEU A 250 9.12 15.61 -16.78
CA LEU A 250 8.27 14.88 -15.82
C LEU A 250 8.50 13.37 -15.90
N VAL A 251 8.77 12.83 -17.10
CA VAL A 251 9.11 11.41 -17.27
C VAL A 251 10.37 11.05 -16.49
N VAL A 252 11.43 11.85 -16.62
CA VAL A 252 12.70 11.61 -15.91
C VAL A 252 12.48 11.68 -14.40
N LYS A 253 11.74 12.70 -13.90
CA LYS A 253 11.40 12.84 -12.48
C LYS A 253 10.56 11.66 -11.98
N TYR A 254 9.53 11.27 -12.71
CA TYR A 254 8.62 10.19 -12.35
C TYR A 254 9.37 8.87 -12.15
N PHE A 255 10.26 8.50 -13.07
CA PHE A 255 11.04 7.27 -12.94
C PHE A 255 12.12 7.34 -11.85
N PHE A 256 12.83 8.46 -11.74
CA PHE A 256 13.87 8.65 -10.73
C PHE A 256 13.31 8.60 -9.31
N PHE A 257 12.30 9.43 -9.01
CA PHE A 257 11.66 9.43 -7.70
C PHE A 257 10.83 8.17 -7.46
N GLY A 258 10.28 7.56 -8.52
CA GLY A 258 9.67 6.25 -8.46
C GLY A 258 10.62 5.18 -7.91
N PHE A 259 11.88 5.17 -8.36
CA PHE A 259 12.91 4.28 -7.79
C PHE A 259 13.29 4.66 -6.35
N ALA A 260 13.30 5.95 -6.02
CA ALA A 260 13.52 6.41 -4.65
C ALA A 260 12.45 5.91 -3.66
N LEU A 261 11.26 5.51 -4.12
CA LEU A 261 10.26 4.87 -3.26
C LEU A 261 10.70 3.51 -2.69
N SER A 262 11.74 2.88 -3.27
CA SER A 262 12.37 1.70 -2.67
C SER A 262 12.85 1.94 -1.23
N LEU A 263 13.08 3.20 -0.84
CA LEU A 263 13.42 3.60 0.53
C LEU A 263 12.36 3.20 1.57
N ARG A 264 11.08 3.09 1.18
CA ARG A 264 10.01 2.55 2.04
C ARG A 264 10.38 1.14 2.53
N MET A 265 10.78 0.27 1.60
CA MET A 265 11.18 -1.11 1.90
C MET A 265 12.43 -1.15 2.78
N VAL A 266 13.40 -0.28 2.50
CA VAL A 266 14.63 -0.16 3.28
C VAL A 266 14.32 0.22 4.72
N GLY A 267 13.42 1.19 4.92
CA GLY A 267 12.94 1.60 6.23
C GLY A 267 12.34 0.45 7.03
N ILE A 268 11.37 -0.26 6.44
CA ILE A 268 10.69 -1.41 7.04
C ILE A 268 11.68 -2.51 7.44
N PHE A 269 12.64 -2.83 6.59
CA PHE A 269 13.62 -3.88 6.86
C PHE A 269 14.53 -3.54 8.03
N TYR A 270 14.96 -2.28 8.15
CA TYR A 270 15.77 -1.85 9.28
C TYR A 270 14.99 -1.79 10.59
N ILE A 271 13.73 -1.35 10.57
CA ILE A 271 12.84 -1.42 11.75
C ILE A 271 12.67 -2.87 12.19
N GLY A 272 12.35 -3.77 11.26
CA GLY A 272 12.21 -5.19 11.54
C GLY A 272 13.49 -5.81 12.12
N LEU A 273 14.66 -5.45 11.58
CA LEU A 273 15.95 -5.87 12.14
C LEU A 273 16.14 -5.35 13.57
N ALA A 274 15.87 -4.07 13.83
CA ALA A 274 16.01 -3.52 15.17
C ALA A 274 15.17 -4.27 16.21
N LEU A 275 13.93 -4.64 15.85
CA LEU A 275 13.04 -5.39 16.73
C LEU A 275 13.58 -6.79 17.05
N ILE A 276 14.14 -7.52 16.08
CA ILE A 276 14.75 -8.83 16.37
C ILE A 276 16.08 -8.69 17.12
N GLU A 277 16.86 -7.64 16.87
CA GLU A 277 18.11 -7.39 17.58
C GLU A 277 17.90 -7.15 19.08
N CYS A 278 16.79 -6.51 19.47
CA CYS A 278 16.41 -6.35 20.88
C CYS A 278 16.29 -7.69 21.64
N TRP A 279 15.97 -8.79 20.93
CA TRP A 279 15.92 -10.14 21.49
C TRP A 279 17.29 -10.84 21.58
N GLY A 280 18.37 -10.15 21.23
CA GLY A 280 19.74 -10.62 21.40
C GLY A 280 20.38 -11.20 20.14
N TYR A 281 19.79 -10.99 18.96
CA TYR A 281 20.39 -11.42 17.69
C TYR A 281 21.20 -10.27 17.10
N GLN A 282 22.43 -10.51 16.64
CA GLN A 282 23.20 -9.45 15.97
C GLN A 282 23.08 -9.57 14.44
N TYR A 283 22.79 -8.48 13.73
CA TYR A 283 22.80 -8.49 12.27
C TYR A 283 23.65 -7.38 11.65
N GLU A 284 24.11 -7.64 10.43
CA GLU A 284 24.73 -6.63 9.58
C GLU A 284 23.65 -5.89 8.76
N ASP A 285 24.06 -4.80 8.11
CA ASP A 285 23.17 -3.98 7.30
C ASP A 285 22.58 -4.79 6.12
N VAL A 286 21.25 -4.74 5.92
CA VAL A 286 20.59 -5.43 4.79
C VAL A 286 20.94 -4.81 3.44
N PHE A 287 21.14 -3.48 3.44
CA PHE A 287 21.35 -2.68 2.25
C PHE A 287 22.67 -1.92 2.35
N GLY A 288 23.50 -2.04 1.31
CA GLY A 288 24.61 -1.12 1.07
C GLY A 288 24.13 0.14 0.36
N ASN A 289 25.04 1.08 0.08
CA ASN A 289 24.75 2.27 -0.73
C ASN A 289 24.53 1.89 -2.21
N TYR A 290 23.32 1.45 -2.54
CA TYR A 290 22.97 0.91 -3.86
C TYR A 290 22.70 1.99 -4.92
N PHE A 291 22.31 3.21 -4.52
CA PHE A 291 22.22 4.38 -5.42
C PHE A 291 23.56 4.75 -6.07
N SER A 292 24.67 4.36 -5.45
CA SER A 292 26.02 4.52 -5.98
C SER A 292 26.62 3.23 -6.57
N ALA A 293 25.82 2.22 -6.90
CA ALA A 293 26.34 1.05 -7.60
C ALA A 293 26.85 1.43 -8.99
N HIS A 294 27.91 0.77 -9.47
CA HIS A 294 28.55 1.07 -10.77
C HIS A 294 28.54 -0.11 -11.76
N SER A 295 27.95 -1.24 -11.36
CA SER A 295 27.74 -2.44 -12.17
C SER A 295 26.56 -3.23 -11.60
N PHE A 296 25.95 -4.12 -12.40
CA PHE A 296 24.82 -4.95 -11.95
C PHE A 296 25.26 -5.90 -10.84
N THR A 297 26.46 -6.47 -10.93
CA THR A 297 27.03 -7.30 -9.85
C THR A 297 27.23 -6.49 -8.57
N ASN A 298 27.71 -5.25 -8.66
CA ASN A 298 27.86 -4.38 -7.47
C ASN A 298 26.50 -3.96 -6.89
N LEU A 299 25.49 -3.77 -7.74
CA LEU A 299 24.13 -3.46 -7.34
C LEU A 299 23.49 -4.64 -6.59
N TRP A 300 23.56 -5.85 -7.15
CA TRP A 300 23.06 -7.07 -6.51
C TRP A 300 23.82 -7.41 -5.21
N GLN A 301 25.09 -7.00 -5.11
CA GLN A 301 25.83 -7.14 -3.86
C GLN A 301 25.34 -6.22 -2.74
N LYS A 302 24.69 -5.10 -3.08
CA LYS A 302 24.26 -4.08 -2.12
C LYS A 302 22.77 -4.11 -1.82
N ILE A 303 21.95 -4.65 -2.72
CA ILE A 303 20.50 -4.76 -2.53
C ILE A 303 20.16 -6.10 -1.88
N ASN A 304 19.38 -6.05 -0.78
CA ASN A 304 18.82 -7.20 -0.08
C ASN A 304 19.81 -8.37 0.06
N VAL A 305 20.84 -8.15 0.89
CA VAL A 305 21.94 -9.11 1.10
C VAL A 305 21.43 -10.49 1.50
N PHE A 306 20.37 -10.55 2.32
CA PHE A 306 19.75 -11.78 2.78
C PHE A 306 19.11 -12.58 1.62
N TRP A 307 18.38 -11.91 0.73
CA TRP A 307 17.84 -12.56 -0.48
C TRP A 307 18.95 -13.10 -1.38
N ARG A 308 19.99 -12.29 -1.64
CA ARG A 308 21.14 -12.70 -2.45
C ARG A 308 21.79 -13.96 -1.88
N GLU A 309 22.08 -13.98 -0.59
CA GLU A 309 22.72 -15.13 0.06
C GLU A 309 21.83 -16.37 0.03
N PHE A 310 20.53 -16.22 0.27
CA PHE A 310 19.55 -17.29 0.12
C PHE A 310 19.59 -17.87 -1.30
N MET A 311 19.52 -17.02 -2.33
CA MET A 311 19.57 -17.45 -3.73
C MET A 311 20.89 -18.13 -4.09
N LEU A 312 22.01 -17.58 -3.62
CA LEU A 312 23.33 -18.15 -3.88
C LEU A 312 23.48 -19.54 -3.26
N ARG A 313 23.07 -19.66 -2.00
CA ARG A 313 23.26 -20.86 -1.20
C ARG A 313 22.36 -22.01 -1.63
N ILE A 314 21.06 -21.73 -1.78
CA ILE A 314 20.04 -22.75 -2.01
C ILE A 314 19.99 -23.15 -3.49
N PHE A 315 20.17 -22.19 -4.41
CA PHE A 315 19.98 -22.44 -5.84
C PHE A 315 21.29 -22.35 -6.63
N TYR A 316 22.03 -21.23 -6.55
CA TYR A 316 23.18 -20.99 -7.43
C TYR A 316 24.29 -22.03 -7.26
N TYR A 317 24.84 -22.23 -6.05
CA TYR A 317 25.98 -23.13 -5.88
C TYR A 317 25.64 -24.58 -6.22
N PRO A 318 24.52 -25.17 -5.72
CA PRO A 318 24.14 -26.53 -6.08
C PRO A 318 23.94 -26.69 -7.59
N LEU A 319 23.31 -25.72 -8.24
CA LEU A 319 23.07 -25.75 -9.68
C LEU A 319 24.37 -25.61 -10.48
N TYR A 320 25.23 -24.66 -10.12
CA TYR A 320 26.52 -24.44 -10.78
C TYR A 320 27.38 -25.71 -10.76
N PHE A 321 27.49 -26.38 -9.61
CA PHE A 321 28.29 -27.60 -9.49
C PHE A 321 27.71 -28.77 -10.29
N ARG A 322 26.38 -28.85 -10.45
CA ARG A 322 25.76 -29.84 -11.36
C ARG A 322 26.06 -29.51 -12.82
N ILE A 323 25.85 -28.26 -13.25
CA ILE A 323 26.09 -27.79 -14.63
C ILE A 323 27.58 -27.93 -15.00
N LYS A 324 28.49 -27.78 -14.02
CA LYS A 324 29.93 -27.93 -14.20
C LYS A 324 30.34 -29.26 -14.85
N ASN A 325 29.58 -30.32 -14.62
CA ASN A 325 29.88 -31.65 -15.15
C ASN A 325 29.43 -31.85 -16.60
N TYR A 326 28.58 -30.97 -17.15
CA TYR A 326 28.01 -31.11 -18.49
C TYR A 326 28.62 -30.15 -19.52
N PHE A 327 29.20 -29.02 -19.10
CA PHE A 327 29.69 -27.98 -20.01
C PHE A 327 31.11 -27.53 -19.66
N SER A 328 31.98 -27.45 -20.68
CA SER A 328 33.39 -27.08 -20.54
C SER A 328 33.63 -25.58 -20.40
N SER A 329 32.83 -24.74 -21.06
CA SER A 329 33.02 -23.27 -21.07
C SER A 329 32.60 -22.64 -19.73
N GLU A 330 33.55 -22.03 -19.02
CA GLU A 330 33.28 -21.34 -17.74
C GLU A 330 32.26 -20.20 -17.89
N ALA A 331 32.36 -19.41 -18.96
CA ALA A 331 31.44 -18.32 -19.24
C ALA A 331 30.00 -18.83 -19.46
N PHE A 332 29.85 -19.92 -20.21
CA PHE A 332 28.54 -20.53 -20.44
C PHE A 332 27.93 -21.07 -19.14
N ARG A 333 28.72 -21.76 -18.30
CA ARG A 333 28.26 -22.25 -16.99
C ARG A 333 27.74 -21.14 -16.10
N ILE A 334 28.49 -20.04 -15.99
CA ILE A 334 28.11 -18.88 -15.18
C ILE A 334 26.83 -18.25 -15.74
N GLY A 335 26.78 -17.99 -17.05
CA GLY A 335 25.62 -17.40 -17.71
C GLY A 335 24.35 -18.22 -17.54
N LEU A 336 24.41 -19.52 -17.82
CA LEU A 336 23.27 -20.43 -17.69
C LEU A 336 22.77 -20.54 -16.24
N THR A 337 23.70 -20.65 -15.28
CA THR A 337 23.33 -20.73 -13.85
C THR A 337 22.62 -19.45 -13.41
N ILE A 338 23.14 -18.27 -13.78
CA ILE A 338 22.52 -16.98 -13.43
C ILE A 338 21.14 -16.85 -14.08
N ALA A 339 21.01 -17.20 -15.37
CA ALA A 339 19.72 -17.15 -16.07
C ALA A 339 18.65 -17.99 -15.36
N ILE A 340 18.98 -19.23 -14.97
CA ILE A 340 18.06 -20.10 -14.22
C ILE A 340 17.75 -19.53 -12.84
N VAL A 341 18.75 -19.03 -12.11
CA VAL A 341 18.56 -18.45 -10.77
C VAL A 341 17.65 -17.23 -10.81
N PHE A 342 17.75 -16.38 -11.83
CA PHE A 342 16.89 -15.21 -11.98
C PHE A 342 15.48 -15.53 -12.49
N LEU A 343 15.33 -16.56 -13.33
CA LEU A 343 14.02 -17.12 -13.66
C LEU A 343 13.33 -17.67 -12.40
N LEU A 344 14.07 -18.38 -11.54
CA LEU A 344 13.57 -18.82 -10.25
C LEU A 344 13.27 -17.65 -9.32
N SER A 345 14.07 -16.59 -9.33
CA SER A 345 13.79 -15.38 -8.54
C SER A 345 12.44 -14.75 -8.94
N ALA A 346 12.14 -14.68 -10.25
CA ALA A 346 10.85 -14.21 -10.73
C ALA A 346 9.69 -15.08 -10.22
N PHE A 347 9.83 -16.40 -10.31
CA PHE A 347 8.84 -17.34 -9.79
C PHE A 347 8.65 -17.20 -8.27
N LEU A 348 9.74 -17.09 -7.50
CA LEU A 348 9.67 -16.98 -6.05
C LEU A 348 9.03 -15.66 -5.59
N HIS A 349 9.12 -14.59 -6.38
CA HIS A 349 8.36 -13.37 -6.10
C HIS A 349 6.85 -13.54 -6.29
N THR A 350 6.42 -14.20 -7.37
CA THR A 350 5.00 -14.57 -7.53
C THR A 350 4.53 -15.53 -6.43
N TRP A 351 5.40 -16.46 -6.02
CA TRP A 351 5.13 -17.34 -4.89
C TRP A 351 4.96 -16.58 -3.57
N GLN A 352 5.79 -15.58 -3.30
CA GLN A 352 5.63 -14.68 -2.16
C GLN A 352 4.32 -13.91 -2.20
N GLN A 353 3.96 -13.38 -3.36
CA GLN A 353 2.70 -12.68 -3.55
C GLN A 353 1.50 -13.61 -3.28
N PHE A 354 1.57 -14.88 -3.68
CA PHE A 354 0.51 -15.85 -3.41
C PHE A 354 0.28 -16.06 -1.91
N TRP A 355 1.34 -16.21 -1.12
CA TRP A 355 1.21 -16.38 0.33
C TRP A 355 0.64 -15.16 1.04
N ILE A 356 1.01 -13.95 0.60
CA ILE A 356 0.59 -12.70 1.24
C ILE A 356 -0.82 -12.28 0.79
N SER A 357 -1.13 -12.42 -0.50
CA SER A 357 -2.35 -11.88 -1.11
C SER A 357 -3.39 -12.92 -1.52
N GLY A 358 -3.05 -14.21 -1.46
CA GLY A 358 -3.87 -15.32 -1.96
C GLY A 358 -3.92 -15.44 -3.50
N ASN A 359 -3.32 -14.51 -4.24
CA ASN A 359 -3.40 -14.47 -5.70
C ASN A 359 -2.06 -14.89 -6.33
N PHE A 360 -2.11 -15.88 -7.21
CA PHE A 360 -0.95 -16.30 -8.00
C PHE A 360 -1.02 -15.66 -9.40
N VAL A 361 -0.33 -14.53 -9.60
CA VAL A 361 -0.34 -13.79 -10.86
C VAL A 361 1.09 -13.64 -11.38
N ILE A 362 1.36 -14.18 -12.56
CA ILE A 362 2.63 -13.97 -13.26
C ILE A 362 2.47 -12.79 -14.20
N ARG A 363 3.14 -11.67 -13.93
CA ARG A 363 3.16 -10.52 -14.84
C ARG A 363 4.34 -10.62 -15.79
N LEU A 364 4.13 -10.23 -17.03
CA LEU A 364 5.21 -10.18 -18.01
C LEU A 364 6.27 -9.13 -17.61
N THR A 365 5.86 -8.02 -16.99
CA THR A 365 6.74 -6.98 -16.45
C THR A 365 7.72 -7.54 -15.40
N ASP A 366 7.26 -8.39 -14.49
CA ASP A 366 8.10 -9.07 -13.50
C ASP A 366 9.15 -9.96 -14.18
N LEU A 367 8.71 -10.79 -15.13
CA LEU A 367 9.61 -11.69 -15.85
C LEU A 367 10.69 -10.92 -16.61
N VAL A 368 10.30 -9.89 -17.36
CA VAL A 368 11.24 -9.02 -18.10
C VAL A 368 12.21 -8.34 -17.14
N PHE A 369 11.73 -7.86 -15.99
CA PHE A 369 12.56 -7.23 -14.98
C PHE A 369 13.67 -8.17 -14.48
N TRP A 370 13.30 -9.34 -13.97
CA TRP A 370 14.26 -10.29 -13.41
C TRP A 370 15.22 -10.86 -14.44
N MET A 371 14.75 -11.14 -15.66
CA MET A 371 15.61 -11.67 -16.73
C MET A 371 16.63 -10.65 -17.21
N THR A 372 16.25 -9.37 -17.35
CA THR A 372 17.18 -8.31 -17.75
C THR A 372 18.21 -8.05 -16.66
N PHE A 373 17.78 -8.02 -15.39
CA PHE A 373 18.69 -7.86 -14.26
C PHE A 373 19.67 -9.05 -14.15
N GLY A 374 19.18 -10.27 -14.33
CA GLY A 374 19.99 -11.49 -14.39
C GLY A 374 20.99 -11.48 -15.56
N PHE A 375 20.57 -11.02 -16.74
CA PHE A 375 21.45 -10.84 -17.89
C PHE A 375 22.57 -9.82 -17.59
N GLY A 376 22.24 -8.68 -16.97
CA GLY A 376 23.22 -7.69 -16.55
C GLY A 376 24.29 -8.26 -15.61
N ILE A 377 23.87 -9.06 -14.62
CA ILE A 377 24.80 -9.74 -13.70
C ILE A 377 25.63 -10.79 -14.43
N ALA A 378 25.02 -11.59 -15.30
CA ALA A 378 25.72 -12.60 -16.10
C ALA A 378 26.79 -11.96 -16.98
N PHE A 379 26.43 -10.86 -17.66
CA PHE A 379 27.36 -10.10 -18.48
C PHE A 379 28.54 -9.56 -17.66
N ASP A 380 28.28 -8.92 -16.52
CA ASP A 380 29.33 -8.41 -15.64
C ASP A 380 30.22 -9.52 -15.07
N ALA A 381 29.63 -10.65 -14.65
CA ALA A 381 30.35 -11.80 -14.13
C ALA A 381 31.27 -12.41 -15.20
N ILE A 382 30.79 -12.62 -16.43
CA ILE A 382 31.59 -13.14 -17.54
C ILE A 382 32.68 -12.15 -17.94
N ARG A 383 32.37 -10.85 -18.00
CA ARG A 383 33.33 -9.78 -18.31
C ARG A 383 34.45 -9.73 -17.27
N SER A 384 34.14 -9.99 -16.00
CA SER A 384 35.12 -9.99 -14.91
C SER A 384 36.18 -11.10 -14.99
N LEU A 385 35.92 -12.18 -15.75
CA LEU A 385 36.91 -13.22 -16.03
C LEU A 385 38.13 -12.65 -16.78
N LYS A 386 37.91 -11.63 -17.62
CA LYS A 386 38.97 -10.88 -18.32
C LYS A 386 39.44 -9.74 -17.40
N LYS A 387 40.32 -10.03 -16.43
CA LYS A 387 40.87 -9.04 -15.48
C LYS A 387 41.29 -7.75 -16.19
N ARG A 388 40.51 -6.67 -16.06
CA ARG A 388 40.86 -5.31 -16.51
C ARG A 388 40.80 -4.36 -15.33
N LYS A 389 41.87 -3.58 -15.12
CA LYS A 389 41.86 -2.44 -14.20
C LYS A 389 41.11 -1.29 -14.87
N GLU A 390 39.98 -0.88 -14.31
CA GLU A 390 39.23 0.28 -14.79
C GLU A 390 39.61 1.53 -14.01
N LYS A 391 39.65 2.69 -14.68
CA LYS A 391 39.93 3.98 -14.03
C LYS A 391 38.76 4.38 -13.14
N GLN A 392 39.04 4.99 -12.00
CA GLN A 392 38.03 5.31 -11.00
C GLN A 392 36.93 6.27 -11.50
N TRP A 393 37.28 7.30 -12.29
CA TRP A 393 36.30 8.25 -12.83
C TRP A 393 35.28 7.58 -13.77
N LEU A 394 35.68 6.52 -14.49
CA LEU A 394 34.76 5.71 -15.30
C LEU A 394 33.72 5.02 -14.42
N ASN A 395 34.12 4.53 -13.24
CA ASN A 395 33.17 3.93 -12.29
C ASN A 395 32.17 4.95 -11.74
N ASP A 396 32.57 6.22 -11.64
CA ASP A 396 31.69 7.27 -11.17
C ASP A 396 30.64 7.63 -12.24
N ILE A 397 31.04 7.71 -13.52
CA ILE A 397 30.10 7.89 -14.65
C ILE A 397 29.16 6.69 -14.78
N LYS A 398 29.72 5.46 -14.74
CA LYS A 398 28.91 4.23 -14.79
C LYS A 398 27.87 4.16 -13.69
N ALA A 399 28.15 4.75 -12.52
CA ALA A 399 27.19 4.78 -11.44
C ALA A 399 25.99 5.68 -11.75
N GLY A 400 26.23 6.88 -12.30
CA GLY A 400 25.14 7.75 -12.77
C GLY A 400 24.31 7.07 -13.86
N LEU A 401 24.97 6.45 -14.86
CA LEU A 401 24.30 5.73 -15.94
C LEU A 401 23.49 4.53 -15.44
N LEU A 402 24.04 3.75 -14.51
CA LEU A 402 23.34 2.61 -13.92
C LEU A 402 22.13 3.06 -13.10
N LEU A 403 22.24 4.18 -12.36
CA LEU A 403 21.13 4.73 -11.60
C LEU A 403 20.00 5.20 -12.52
N VAL A 404 20.32 5.88 -13.63
CA VAL A 404 19.34 6.24 -14.66
C VAL A 404 18.69 4.96 -15.20
N PHE A 405 19.49 4.00 -15.65
CA PHE A 405 18.97 2.75 -16.21
C PHE A 405 18.02 2.03 -15.24
N ILE A 406 18.44 1.81 -13.99
CA ILE A 406 17.63 1.09 -13.00
C ILE A 406 16.38 1.90 -12.61
N SER A 407 16.41 3.23 -12.68
CA SER A 407 15.23 4.06 -12.40
C SER A 407 14.13 3.86 -13.45
N PHE A 408 14.50 3.93 -14.74
CA PHE A 408 13.57 3.63 -15.84
C PHE A 408 13.08 2.18 -15.80
N PHE A 409 13.99 1.27 -15.47
CA PHE A 409 13.69 -0.16 -15.43
C PHE A 409 12.84 -0.57 -14.22
N TYR A 410 13.00 0.11 -13.09
CA TYR A 410 12.09 0.00 -11.95
C TYR A 410 10.69 0.56 -12.30
N GLY A 411 10.63 1.57 -13.16
CA GLY A 411 9.39 2.03 -13.78
C GLY A 411 8.62 0.94 -14.52
N LEU A 412 9.32 0.09 -15.29
CA LEU A 412 8.72 -1.07 -15.97
C LEU A 412 8.17 -2.09 -14.97
N TRP A 413 8.91 -2.33 -13.89
CA TRP A 413 8.49 -3.28 -12.86
C TRP A 413 7.24 -2.81 -12.10
N THR A 414 7.09 -1.49 -11.96
CA THR A 414 5.98 -0.87 -11.22
C THR A 414 4.81 -0.41 -12.07
N SER A 415 4.92 -0.49 -13.41
CA SER A 415 3.81 -0.17 -14.32
C SER A 415 2.76 -1.28 -14.34
N GLY A 416 1.51 -0.92 -14.66
CA GLY A 416 0.43 -1.90 -14.78
C GLY A 416 0.60 -2.77 -16.03
N ASP A 417 1.12 -2.18 -17.10
CA ASP A 417 1.36 -2.82 -18.40
C ASP A 417 2.68 -2.30 -19.02
N ILE A 418 3.25 -3.09 -19.93
CA ILE A 418 4.39 -2.72 -20.76
C ILE A 418 4.01 -1.57 -21.70
N LYS A 419 2.78 -1.58 -22.24
CA LYS A 419 2.33 -0.52 -23.16
C LYS A 419 2.29 0.86 -22.48
N GLU A 420 1.87 0.91 -21.23
CA GLU A 420 1.89 2.12 -20.40
C GLU A 420 3.32 2.65 -20.22
N TRP A 421 4.26 1.76 -19.92
CA TRP A 421 5.67 2.12 -19.77
C TRP A 421 6.30 2.60 -21.08
N LEU A 422 6.01 1.94 -22.21
CA LEU A 422 6.48 2.35 -23.53
C LEU A 422 5.93 3.73 -23.92
N TYR A 423 4.68 4.01 -23.58
CA TYR A 423 4.06 5.32 -23.79
C TYR A 423 4.76 6.40 -22.96
N LEU A 424 5.00 6.18 -21.67
CA LEU A 424 5.74 7.15 -20.85
C LEU A 424 7.16 7.41 -21.38
N ILE A 425 7.82 6.40 -21.94
CA ILE A 425 9.14 6.57 -22.57
C ILE A 425 9.04 7.36 -23.87
N SER A 426 8.00 7.15 -24.68
CA SER A 426 7.85 7.87 -25.94
C SER A 426 7.73 9.38 -25.73
N LEU A 427 7.19 9.82 -24.58
CA LEU A 427 7.12 11.23 -24.18
C LEU A 427 8.50 11.91 -24.01
N LEU A 428 9.59 11.15 -23.86
CA LEU A 428 10.95 11.72 -23.88
C LEU A 428 11.29 12.39 -25.21
N THR A 429 10.65 11.96 -26.30
CA THR A 429 10.89 12.50 -27.65
C THR A 429 10.19 13.84 -27.89
N VAL A 430 9.21 14.21 -27.07
CA VAL A 430 8.44 15.46 -27.22
C VAL A 430 9.30 16.69 -26.92
N ASN A 431 10.28 16.56 -26.01
CA ASN A 431 11.29 17.58 -25.73
C ASN A 431 12.61 16.93 -25.29
N PRO A 432 13.44 16.47 -26.24
CA PRO A 432 14.65 15.71 -25.91
C PRO A 432 15.68 16.56 -25.15
N GLY A 433 15.72 17.88 -25.37
CA GLY A 433 16.63 18.78 -24.68
C GLY A 433 16.39 18.82 -23.17
N ALA A 434 15.12 18.92 -22.75
CA ALA A 434 14.75 18.89 -21.34
C ALA A 434 15.09 17.55 -20.68
N ALA A 435 14.84 16.42 -21.36
CA ALA A 435 15.23 15.11 -20.86
C ALA A 435 16.75 14.99 -20.67
N ILE A 436 17.54 15.37 -21.68
CA ILE A 436 19.01 15.32 -21.63
C ILE A 436 19.54 16.15 -20.45
N TRP A 437 18.97 17.33 -20.22
CA TRP A 437 19.37 18.20 -19.12
C TRP A 437 19.13 17.54 -17.75
N TRP A 438 17.93 17.00 -17.50
CA TRP A 438 17.61 16.32 -16.25
C TRP A 438 18.43 15.04 -16.04
N LEU A 439 18.64 14.24 -17.08
CA LEU A 439 19.50 13.06 -17.02
C LEU A 439 20.94 13.43 -16.66
N SER A 440 21.45 14.53 -17.24
CA SER A 440 22.79 15.05 -16.96
C SER A 440 22.93 15.52 -15.51
N ILE A 441 21.89 16.16 -14.95
CA ILE A 441 21.85 16.56 -13.54
C ILE A 441 21.94 15.34 -12.62
N ILE A 442 21.15 14.29 -12.88
CA ILE A 442 21.17 13.07 -12.07
C ILE A 442 22.57 12.43 -12.10
N ILE A 443 23.15 12.29 -13.29
CA ILE A 443 24.50 11.72 -13.45
C ILE A 443 25.53 12.56 -12.71
N PHE A 444 25.48 13.89 -12.87
CA PHE A 444 26.39 14.81 -12.19
C PHE A 444 26.24 14.75 -10.66
N ALA A 445 25.01 14.71 -10.15
CA ALA A 445 24.73 14.59 -8.72
C ALA A 445 25.31 13.30 -8.13
N VAL A 446 25.21 12.16 -8.83
CA VAL A 446 25.81 10.88 -8.39
C VAL A 446 27.34 10.96 -8.39
N ILE A 447 27.94 11.57 -9.42
CA ILE A 447 29.40 11.75 -9.49
C ILE A 447 29.87 12.61 -8.32
N LEU A 448 29.22 13.76 -8.10
CA LEU A 448 29.53 14.68 -7.01
C LEU A 448 29.38 13.99 -5.66
N PHE A 449 28.27 13.30 -5.42
CA PHE A 449 28.03 12.54 -4.20
C PHE A 449 29.12 11.49 -3.96
N ARG A 450 29.54 10.74 -4.98
CA ARG A 450 30.62 9.75 -4.85
C ARG A 450 31.97 10.38 -4.57
N ILE A 451 32.27 11.55 -5.15
CA ILE A 451 33.49 12.32 -4.85
C ILE A 451 33.47 12.74 -3.38
N LEU A 452 32.42 13.46 -2.95
CA LEU A 452 32.23 13.91 -1.56
C LEU A 452 32.25 12.74 -0.57
N PHE A 453 31.63 11.61 -0.93
CA PHE A 453 31.60 10.43 -0.10
C PHE A 453 33.01 9.87 0.14
N ARG A 454 33.88 9.86 -0.88
CA ARG A 454 35.26 9.38 -0.75
C ARG A 454 36.19 10.36 -0.05
N THR A 455 35.99 11.67 -0.25
CA THR A 455 36.91 12.70 0.28
C THR A 455 36.57 13.12 1.71
N ILE A 456 35.28 13.27 2.02
CA ILE A 456 34.78 13.81 3.29
C ILE A 456 34.13 12.71 4.12
N LEU A 457 33.10 12.04 3.58
CA LEU A 457 32.28 11.12 4.38
C LEU A 457 33.00 9.82 4.73
N PHE A 458 33.99 9.37 3.95
CA PHE A 458 34.77 8.17 4.26
C PHE A 458 35.61 8.33 5.54
N ARG A 459 35.98 9.57 5.90
CA ARG A 459 36.67 9.85 7.17
C ARG A 459 35.71 9.74 8.37
N ILE A 460 34.41 9.80 8.13
CA ILE A 460 33.38 9.69 9.15
C ILE A 460 32.95 8.23 9.23
N ASN A 461 33.17 7.58 10.38
CA ASN A 461 32.64 6.25 10.60
C ASN A 461 31.11 6.33 10.68
N LEU A 462 30.41 5.95 9.61
CA LEU A 462 28.95 5.94 9.50
C LEU A 462 28.25 5.04 10.54
N LYS A 463 29.02 4.15 11.20
CA LYS A 463 28.56 3.32 12.32
C LYS A 463 28.93 3.90 13.69
N SER A 464 29.42 5.14 13.75
CA SER A 464 29.79 5.80 15.01
C SER A 464 28.56 6.21 15.82
N ASN A 465 28.74 6.25 17.15
CA ASN A 465 27.70 6.66 18.10
C ASN A 465 27.21 8.08 17.82
N PHE A 466 28.12 8.94 17.34
CA PHE A 466 27.81 10.34 17.06
C PHE A 466 26.71 10.47 16.00
N ILE A 467 26.77 9.67 14.93
CA ILE A 467 25.76 9.72 13.87
C ILE A 467 24.44 9.13 14.35
N THR A 468 24.47 8.03 15.09
CA THR A 468 23.24 7.48 15.67
C THR A 468 22.57 8.50 16.59
N LEU A 469 23.35 9.19 17.43
CA LEU A 469 22.83 10.25 18.30
C LEU A 469 22.29 11.44 17.49
N ALA A 470 23.02 11.89 16.46
CA ALA A 470 22.58 12.97 15.59
C ALA A 470 21.26 12.63 14.87
N LEU A 471 21.09 11.38 14.41
CA LEU A 471 19.84 10.91 13.82
C LEU A 471 18.71 10.88 14.84
N VAL A 472 18.95 10.37 16.05
CA VAL A 472 17.95 10.36 17.13
C VAL A 472 17.51 11.78 17.47
N ILE A 473 18.45 12.73 17.62
CA ILE A 473 18.15 14.13 17.92
C ILE A 473 17.38 14.78 16.76
N PHE A 474 17.81 14.54 15.52
CA PHE A 474 17.13 15.07 14.33
C PHE A 474 15.68 14.58 14.24
N ILE A 475 15.47 13.26 14.37
CA ILE A 475 14.15 12.64 14.30
C ILE A 475 13.28 13.10 15.48
N GLY A 476 13.83 13.13 16.70
CA GLY A 476 13.13 13.63 17.89
C GLY A 476 12.75 15.09 17.79
N GLY A 477 13.62 15.93 17.22
CA GLY A 477 13.35 17.34 16.93
C GLY A 477 12.18 17.50 15.96
N LEU A 478 12.20 16.76 14.84
CA LEU A 478 11.10 16.75 13.88
C LEU A 478 9.77 16.30 14.51
N SER A 479 9.78 15.24 15.31
CA SER A 479 8.57 14.76 16.02
C SER A 479 8.04 15.79 17.00
N THR A 480 8.94 16.46 17.73
CA THR A 480 8.56 17.52 18.68
C THR A 480 7.94 18.71 17.94
N THR A 481 8.52 19.12 16.81
CA THR A 481 7.94 20.19 15.98
C THR A 481 6.56 19.80 15.45
N ALA A 482 6.39 18.56 14.98
CA ALA A 482 5.11 18.08 14.47
C ALA A 482 4.01 18.08 15.55
N TYR A 483 4.33 17.57 16.73
CA TYR A 483 3.42 17.53 17.87
C TYR A 483 2.91 18.93 18.25
N PHE A 484 3.84 19.89 18.39
CA PHE A 484 3.46 21.26 18.76
C PHE A 484 2.75 22.03 17.63
N THR A 485 3.02 21.73 16.36
CA THR A 485 2.27 22.33 15.25
C THR A 485 0.83 21.83 15.23
N GLU A 486 0.60 20.53 15.45
CA GLU A 486 -0.74 19.96 15.48
C GLU A 486 -1.58 20.52 16.63
N GLU A 487 -1.00 20.66 17.83
CA GLU A 487 -1.69 21.14 19.03
C GLU A 487 -2.03 22.64 18.99
N LYS A 488 -1.17 23.48 18.37
CA LYS A 488 -1.31 24.95 18.46
C LYS A 488 -2.10 25.60 17.35
N THR A 489 -2.08 25.07 16.13
CA THR A 489 -2.64 25.81 14.99
C THR A 489 -3.94 25.24 14.48
N GLY A 490 -4.26 23.95 14.69
CA GLY A 490 -5.41 23.31 14.03
C GLY A 490 -5.37 23.38 12.49
N TYR A 491 -4.28 23.92 11.92
CA TYR A 491 -4.07 24.17 10.50
C TYR A 491 -3.02 23.20 9.96
N SER A 492 -3.38 22.48 8.90
CA SER A 492 -2.65 21.33 8.32
C SER A 492 -1.58 21.66 7.28
N ASP A 493 -1.33 22.93 6.95
CA ASP A 493 -0.62 23.32 5.72
C ASP A 493 0.92 23.27 5.79
N SER A 494 1.49 22.67 6.83
CA SER A 494 2.94 22.45 6.88
C SER A 494 3.32 21.10 6.25
N LEU A 495 4.44 21.06 5.53
CA LEU A 495 4.99 19.81 5.00
C LEU A 495 5.24 18.76 6.10
N ILE A 496 5.56 19.21 7.32
CA ILE A 496 5.79 18.32 8.46
C ILE A 496 4.47 17.64 8.88
N THR A 497 3.38 18.40 8.97
CA THR A 497 2.05 17.87 9.29
C THR A 497 1.53 16.93 8.21
N ASP A 498 1.82 17.19 6.93
CA ASP A 498 1.51 16.28 5.83
C ASP A 498 2.30 14.95 5.92
N ILE A 499 3.58 15.02 6.28
CA ILE A 499 4.42 13.82 6.44
C ILE A 499 3.92 12.94 7.59
N THR A 500 3.52 13.54 8.72
CA THR A 500 3.04 12.82 9.91
C THR A 500 1.63 12.31 9.80
N ASN A 501 0.77 12.91 8.95
CA ASN A 501 -0.60 12.46 8.79
C ASN A 501 -0.67 11.10 8.04
N PRO A 502 -1.07 10.00 8.71
CA PRO A 502 -1.11 8.68 8.07
C PRO A 502 -2.16 8.59 6.95
N HIS A 503 -3.20 9.43 6.99
CA HIS A 503 -4.27 9.48 5.99
C HIS A 503 -3.96 10.41 4.81
N LYS A 504 -2.91 11.23 4.91
CA LYS A 504 -2.48 12.07 3.79
C LYS A 504 -1.78 11.19 2.75
N LEU A 505 -2.45 11.03 1.61
CA LEU A 505 -1.96 10.34 0.43
C LEU A 505 -1.66 11.35 -0.68
N ASN A 506 -0.64 11.08 -1.50
CA ASN A 506 -0.48 11.83 -2.73
C ASN A 506 -1.57 11.40 -3.74
N LYS A 507 -1.78 12.23 -4.78
CA LYS A 507 -2.80 12.01 -5.81
C LYS A 507 -2.70 10.62 -6.47
N ARG A 508 -1.47 10.15 -6.70
CA ARG A 508 -1.17 8.83 -7.29
C ARG A 508 -1.65 7.67 -6.42
N ASP A 509 -1.29 7.67 -5.14
CA ASP A 509 -1.61 6.60 -4.20
C ASP A 509 -3.10 6.60 -3.86
N LYS A 510 -3.72 7.78 -3.76
CA LYS A 510 -5.17 7.93 -3.60
C LYS A 510 -5.94 7.28 -4.75
N LYS A 511 -5.65 7.63 -6.01
CA LYS A 511 -6.33 7.02 -7.17
C LYS A 511 -6.10 5.50 -7.23
N ARG A 512 -4.96 5.00 -6.75
CA ARG A 512 -4.71 3.55 -6.65
C ARG A 512 -5.63 2.86 -5.65
N ILE A 513 -5.92 3.50 -4.51
CA ILE A 513 -6.87 3.00 -3.50
C ILE A 513 -8.32 3.12 -4.02
N GLU A 514 -8.72 4.29 -4.53
CA GLU A 514 -10.08 4.54 -5.05
C GLU A 514 -10.45 3.60 -6.21
N ARG A 515 -9.49 3.30 -7.09
CA ARG A 515 -9.71 2.34 -8.19
C ARG A 515 -9.91 0.90 -7.69
N GLY A 516 -9.67 0.61 -6.41
CA GLY A 516 -9.97 -0.66 -5.73
C GLY A 516 -9.29 -1.92 -6.29
N TYR A 517 -8.53 -1.80 -7.38
CA TYR A 517 -8.19 -2.95 -8.23
C TYR A 517 -6.76 -3.48 -8.01
N TYR A 518 -5.82 -2.72 -7.41
CA TYR A 518 -4.40 -3.11 -7.40
C TYR A 518 -3.58 -2.88 -6.10
N GLY A 519 -4.19 -2.66 -4.94
CA GLY A 519 -3.44 -2.51 -3.66
C GLY A 519 -2.73 -3.77 -3.13
N LYS A 520 -2.98 -4.95 -3.71
CA LYS A 520 -2.91 -6.27 -3.02
C LYS A 520 -1.57 -6.78 -2.45
N ILE A 521 -0.42 -6.11 -2.60
CA ILE A 521 0.87 -6.64 -2.11
C ILE A 521 1.38 -5.90 -0.85
N LEU A 522 1.04 -4.62 -0.72
CA LEU A 522 1.43 -3.79 0.44
C LEU A 522 0.23 -3.25 1.20
N ASP A 523 -0.95 -3.31 0.59
CA ASP A 523 -2.18 -2.84 1.21
C ASP A 523 -2.76 -3.93 2.12
N THR A 524 -2.63 -3.70 3.42
CA THR A 524 -3.14 -4.56 4.49
C THR A 524 -4.62 -4.35 4.75
N ASP A 525 -5.30 -3.42 4.07
CA ASP A 525 -6.65 -3.02 4.43
C ASP A 525 -7.66 -4.18 4.36
N ASP A 526 -7.49 -5.11 3.42
CA ASP A 526 -8.29 -6.34 3.41
C ASP A 526 -8.08 -7.21 4.64
N LEU A 527 -6.84 -7.31 5.13
CA LEU A 527 -6.50 -8.06 6.32
C LEU A 527 -6.98 -7.34 7.59
N LYS A 528 -6.84 -6.01 7.66
CA LYS A 528 -7.37 -5.20 8.77
C LYS A 528 -8.87 -5.37 8.90
N ARG A 529 -9.60 -5.27 7.78
CA ARG A 529 -11.03 -5.61 7.69
C ARG A 529 -11.28 -6.95 8.36
N LYS A 530 -10.60 -8.01 7.91
CA LYS A 530 -10.90 -9.37 8.38
C LYS A 530 -10.59 -9.55 9.87
N ILE A 531 -9.53 -8.91 10.35
CA ILE A 531 -9.18 -8.88 11.78
C ILE A 531 -10.26 -8.13 12.58
N ALA A 532 -10.71 -6.98 12.09
CA ALA A 532 -11.76 -6.20 12.73
C ALA A 532 -13.06 -6.99 12.79
N VAL A 533 -13.49 -7.64 11.71
CA VAL A 533 -14.68 -8.54 11.71
C VAL A 533 -14.56 -9.62 12.77
N LEU A 534 -13.37 -10.23 12.95
CA LEU A 534 -13.15 -11.26 13.99
C LEU A 534 -13.15 -10.68 15.41
N GLN A 535 -12.84 -9.40 15.58
CA GLN A 535 -12.77 -8.73 16.89
C GLN A 535 -14.09 -8.10 17.30
N THR A 536 -14.81 -7.49 16.36
CA THR A 536 -16.08 -6.77 16.61
C THR A 536 -17.31 -7.62 16.34
N GLY A 537 -17.19 -8.66 15.49
CA GLY A 537 -18.31 -9.48 15.05
C GLY A 537 -19.20 -8.84 13.99
N GLU A 538 -18.88 -7.63 13.52
CA GLU A 538 -19.65 -6.93 12.49
C GLU A 538 -19.30 -7.48 11.10
N ASP A 539 -20.30 -7.99 10.36
CA ASP A 539 -20.10 -8.56 9.02
C ASP A 539 -19.81 -7.46 7.99
N TRP A 540 -18.53 -7.14 7.81
CA TRP A 540 -18.08 -6.21 6.78
C TRP A 540 -17.88 -6.95 5.47
N ASN A 541 -18.99 -7.35 4.84
CA ASN A 541 -19.00 -8.06 3.56
C ASN A 541 -18.89 -7.06 2.38
N PRO A 542 -17.75 -7.00 1.67
CA PRO A 542 -17.61 -6.13 0.50
C PRO A 542 -18.10 -6.80 -0.79
N HIS A 543 -18.58 -8.04 -0.73
CA HIS A 543 -18.94 -8.77 -1.93
C HIS A 543 -20.22 -8.19 -2.56
N ASN A 544 -20.09 -7.79 -3.83
CA ASN A 544 -21.09 -7.13 -4.68
C ASN A 544 -22.31 -8.00 -5.04
N TYR A 545 -22.87 -8.76 -4.11
CA TYR A 545 -24.09 -9.55 -4.36
C TYR A 545 -25.34 -8.66 -4.50
N LEU A 546 -25.26 -7.39 -4.07
CA LEU A 546 -26.30 -6.37 -4.21
C LEU A 546 -26.48 -5.84 -5.63
N THR A 547 -25.50 -6.06 -6.51
CA THR A 547 -25.49 -5.47 -7.85
C THR A 547 -25.39 -6.52 -8.93
N ARG A 548 -26.01 -6.25 -10.08
CA ARG A 548 -25.83 -7.03 -11.31
C ARG A 548 -25.20 -6.17 -12.39
N GLU A 549 -24.41 -6.78 -13.28
CA GLU A 549 -23.85 -6.09 -14.45
C GLU A 549 -24.95 -5.85 -15.50
N THR A 550 -24.97 -4.66 -16.11
CA THR A 550 -26.00 -4.24 -17.07
C THR A 550 -25.55 -4.28 -18.52
N GLY A 551 -24.24 -4.34 -18.77
CA GLY A 551 -23.65 -4.30 -20.13
C GLY A 551 -23.79 -2.95 -20.86
N ASN A 552 -24.32 -1.92 -20.20
CA ASN A 552 -24.47 -0.55 -20.71
C ASN A 552 -23.64 0.44 -19.87
N GLU A 553 -23.83 1.74 -20.05
CA GLU A 553 -23.06 2.80 -19.40
C GLU A 553 -23.21 2.84 -17.88
N LEU A 554 -24.29 2.27 -17.32
CA LEU A 554 -24.40 2.06 -15.87
C LEU A 554 -23.33 1.09 -15.38
N PHE A 555 -22.88 0.16 -16.24
CA PHE A 555 -22.05 -1.00 -15.99
C PHE A 555 -22.64 -2.00 -14.97
N ARG A 556 -23.20 -1.50 -13.87
CA ARG A 556 -23.89 -2.22 -12.82
C ARG A 556 -25.10 -1.46 -12.33
N GLU A 557 -26.05 -2.16 -11.75
CA GLU A 557 -27.20 -1.59 -11.04
C GLU A 557 -27.53 -2.45 -9.81
N LEU A 558 -28.26 -1.87 -8.86
CA LEU A 558 -28.76 -2.61 -7.70
C LEU A 558 -29.85 -3.60 -8.13
N ILE A 559 -29.83 -4.79 -7.54
CA ILE A 559 -30.88 -5.79 -7.74
C ILE A 559 -32.12 -5.31 -6.96
N PRO A 560 -33.30 -5.21 -7.59
CA PRO A 560 -34.54 -4.81 -6.90
C PRO A 560 -34.96 -5.80 -5.81
N ASP A 561 -35.74 -5.32 -4.84
CA ASP A 561 -36.38 -6.12 -3.78
C ASP A 561 -35.40 -7.05 -3.04
N THR A 562 -34.19 -6.55 -2.76
CA THR A 562 -33.11 -7.32 -2.15
C THR A 562 -32.73 -6.73 -0.81
N SER A 563 -32.55 -7.59 0.21
CA SER A 563 -31.96 -7.22 1.50
C SER A 563 -30.63 -7.94 1.67
N GLN A 564 -29.59 -7.21 2.07
CA GLN A 564 -28.29 -7.80 2.34
C GLN A 564 -27.43 -6.93 3.27
N SER A 565 -26.63 -7.59 4.11
CA SER A 565 -25.52 -6.94 4.82
C SER A 565 -24.48 -6.38 3.85
N PHE A 566 -24.23 -5.08 3.94
CA PHE A 566 -23.24 -4.34 3.18
C PHE A 566 -22.50 -3.37 4.11
N LYS A 567 -21.17 -3.50 4.16
CA LYS A 567 -20.31 -2.66 5.01
C LYS A 567 -20.75 -2.59 6.48
N GLY A 568 -21.27 -3.68 7.05
CA GLY A 568 -21.67 -3.75 8.45
C GLY A 568 -23.12 -3.31 8.72
N THR A 569 -23.87 -2.90 7.70
CA THR A 569 -25.28 -2.50 7.82
C THR A 569 -26.17 -3.33 6.90
N GLU A 570 -27.36 -3.71 7.35
CA GLU A 570 -28.38 -4.28 6.46
C GLU A 570 -28.91 -3.17 5.54
N ILE A 571 -28.79 -3.37 4.24
CA ILE A 571 -29.37 -2.47 3.24
C ILE A 571 -30.50 -3.17 2.50
N TYR A 572 -31.54 -2.41 2.21
CA TYR A 572 -32.69 -2.85 1.41
C TYR A 572 -32.78 -2.02 0.13
N THR A 573 -33.14 -2.67 -0.97
CA THR A 573 -33.45 -2.03 -2.24
C THR A 573 -34.93 -2.15 -2.56
N ASN A 574 -35.56 -1.05 -2.94
CA ASN A 574 -36.97 -1.05 -3.31
C ASN A 574 -37.20 -1.75 -4.67
N SER A 575 -38.47 -1.90 -5.06
CA SER A 575 -38.87 -2.54 -6.32
C SER A 575 -38.39 -1.81 -7.58
N TYR A 576 -37.91 -0.56 -7.45
CA TYR A 576 -37.31 0.21 -8.54
C TYR A 576 -35.78 0.05 -8.61
N GLY A 577 -35.19 -0.75 -7.71
CA GLY A 577 -33.75 -0.99 -7.62
C GLY A 577 -32.99 0.21 -7.06
N LEU A 578 -33.59 0.95 -6.13
CA LEU A 578 -32.93 2.05 -5.40
C LEU A 578 -32.72 1.64 -3.94
N ARG A 579 -31.58 1.99 -3.34
CA ARG A 579 -31.38 1.88 -1.87
C ARG A 579 -32.08 3.06 -1.20
N ASP A 580 -33.40 2.95 -1.13
CA ASP A 580 -34.29 4.00 -0.69
C ASP A 580 -35.60 3.37 -0.18
N LYS A 581 -36.47 4.17 0.44
CA LYS A 581 -37.83 3.72 0.75
C LYS A 581 -38.65 3.55 -0.53
N ALA A 582 -39.79 2.87 -0.40
CA ALA A 582 -40.69 2.67 -1.51
C ALA A 582 -41.56 3.91 -1.73
N TYR A 583 -41.60 4.39 -2.97
CA TYR A 583 -42.48 5.46 -3.42
C TYR A 583 -43.44 4.93 -4.49
N GLU A 584 -44.64 5.52 -4.57
CA GLU A 584 -45.55 5.21 -5.68
C GLU A 584 -45.03 5.85 -6.97
N LEU A 585 -44.88 5.10 -8.05
CA LEU A 585 -44.41 5.66 -9.32
C LEU A 585 -45.33 6.77 -9.84
N LYS A 586 -46.65 6.61 -9.66
CA LYS A 586 -47.63 7.64 -10.01
C LYS A 586 -47.54 8.82 -9.05
N LYS A 587 -47.18 9.99 -9.58
CA LYS A 587 -47.07 11.22 -8.79
C LYS A 587 -48.44 11.67 -8.26
N THR A 588 -48.58 11.75 -6.95
CA THR A 588 -49.79 12.27 -6.29
C THR A 588 -49.86 13.79 -6.36
N PRO A 589 -51.08 14.40 -6.33
CA PRO A 589 -51.20 15.85 -6.23
C PRO A 589 -50.44 16.41 -5.01
N ASN A 590 -49.97 17.66 -5.10
CA ASN A 590 -49.18 18.34 -4.05
C ASN A 590 -47.87 17.62 -3.64
N THR A 591 -47.33 16.77 -4.50
CA THR A 591 -46.04 16.10 -4.28
C THR A 591 -44.93 16.80 -5.05
N TYR A 592 -43.85 17.15 -4.36
CA TYR A 592 -42.63 17.71 -4.94
C TYR A 592 -41.54 16.64 -4.96
N ARG A 593 -41.17 16.19 -6.16
CA ARG A 593 -40.20 15.11 -6.38
C ARG A 593 -38.81 15.64 -6.69
N ILE A 594 -37.82 15.13 -5.98
CA ILE A 594 -36.41 15.43 -6.21
C ILE A 594 -35.73 14.13 -6.63
N ALA A 595 -35.03 14.13 -7.75
CA ALA A 595 -34.12 13.03 -8.09
C ALA A 595 -32.72 13.38 -7.61
N LEU A 596 -32.19 12.64 -6.64
CA LEU A 596 -30.82 12.79 -6.16
C LEU A 596 -29.88 11.90 -6.96
N MET A 597 -28.90 12.51 -7.62
CA MET A 597 -27.92 11.85 -8.48
C MET A 597 -26.53 11.91 -7.85
N GLY A 598 -25.86 10.76 -7.79
CA GLY A 598 -24.47 10.69 -7.36
C GLY A 598 -23.96 9.27 -7.16
N GLY A 599 -22.92 9.15 -6.36
CA GLY A 599 -22.15 7.94 -6.12
C GLY A 599 -22.46 7.29 -4.78
N SER A 600 -21.41 6.84 -4.09
CA SER A 600 -21.52 6.07 -2.86
C SER A 600 -21.86 6.90 -1.62
N TYR A 601 -21.58 8.22 -1.63
CA TYR A 601 -21.95 9.13 -0.56
C TYR A 601 -23.46 9.37 -0.60
N GLU A 602 -24.00 9.66 -1.78
CA GLU A 602 -25.44 9.84 -1.99
C GLU A 602 -26.19 8.56 -1.68
N MET A 603 -25.66 7.41 -2.10
CA MET A 603 -26.23 6.11 -1.76
C MET A 603 -26.32 5.87 -0.24
N GLY A 604 -25.51 6.51 0.61
CA GLY A 604 -25.43 6.19 2.05
C GLY A 604 -24.68 4.87 2.33
N SER A 605 -23.57 4.64 1.63
CA SER A 605 -22.82 3.38 1.71
C SER A 605 -22.23 3.11 3.10
N GLY A 606 -22.83 2.14 3.82
CA GLY A 606 -22.35 1.70 5.14
C GLY A 606 -22.99 2.41 6.33
N VAL A 607 -24.05 3.19 6.11
CA VAL A 607 -24.93 3.67 7.19
C VAL A 607 -26.30 3.00 7.08
N ASN A 608 -27.06 2.96 8.18
CA ASN A 608 -28.41 2.40 8.12
C ASN A 608 -29.32 3.30 7.26
N GLN A 609 -30.44 2.73 6.81
CA GLN A 609 -31.50 3.50 6.19
C GLN A 609 -31.98 4.60 7.17
N GLU A 610 -32.34 5.77 6.64
CA GLU A 610 -32.70 6.98 7.40
C GLU A 610 -31.54 7.73 8.08
N GLN A 611 -30.36 7.11 8.19
CA GLN A 611 -29.16 7.77 8.74
C GLN A 611 -28.37 8.56 7.69
N ASP A 612 -28.57 8.28 6.42
CA ASP A 612 -27.97 9.04 5.33
C ASP A 612 -28.52 10.47 5.25
N PHE A 613 -27.78 11.34 4.55
CA PHE A 613 -28.10 12.77 4.57
C PHE A 613 -29.38 13.08 3.79
N GLU A 614 -29.69 12.27 2.78
CA GLU A 614 -30.85 12.44 1.91
C GLU A 614 -32.12 12.21 2.71
N SER A 615 -32.21 11.07 3.39
CA SER A 615 -33.36 10.74 4.23
C SER A 615 -33.58 11.79 5.34
N ARG A 616 -32.50 12.29 5.95
CA ARG A 616 -32.57 13.36 6.97
C ARG A 616 -33.13 14.66 6.39
N ILE A 617 -32.71 15.03 5.18
CA ILE A 617 -33.20 16.23 4.47
C ILE A 617 -34.68 16.06 4.14
N GLU A 618 -35.10 14.90 3.62
CA GLU A 618 -36.51 14.66 3.30
C GLU A 618 -37.40 14.73 4.55
N LEU A 619 -36.98 14.11 5.66
CA LEU A 619 -37.70 14.17 6.92
C LEU A 619 -37.86 15.63 7.41
N GLN A 620 -36.80 16.44 7.30
CA GLN A 620 -36.86 17.84 7.69
C GLN A 620 -37.74 18.70 6.75
N LEU A 621 -37.74 18.43 5.44
CA LEU A 621 -38.64 19.11 4.50
C LEU A 621 -40.11 18.80 4.80
N ASN A 622 -40.45 17.52 4.99
CA ASN A 622 -41.81 17.09 5.32
C ASN A 622 -42.28 17.60 6.69
N ALA A 623 -41.37 17.72 7.67
CA ALA A 623 -41.71 18.26 8.99
C ALA A 623 -41.93 19.78 8.97
N ASN A 624 -41.09 20.53 8.26
CA ASN A 624 -41.10 22.00 8.28
C ASN A 624 -42.05 22.61 7.25
N TYR A 625 -42.39 21.89 6.18
CA TYR A 625 -43.26 22.35 5.08
C TYR A 625 -44.33 21.30 4.72
N PRO A 626 -45.23 20.96 5.67
CA PRO A 626 -46.17 19.84 5.54
C PRO A 626 -47.27 20.07 4.49
N GLU A 627 -47.46 21.30 4.01
CA GLU A 627 -48.35 21.66 2.90
C GLU A 627 -47.99 20.99 1.56
N LYS A 628 -46.77 20.46 1.42
CA LYS A 628 -46.33 19.65 0.28
C LYS A 628 -45.80 18.31 0.78
N LYS A 629 -46.05 17.26 0.00
CA LYS A 629 -45.39 15.97 0.20
C LYS A 629 -44.04 16.01 -0.52
N TRP A 630 -42.95 15.92 0.23
CA TRP A 630 -41.60 15.88 -0.34
C TRP A 630 -41.16 14.44 -0.51
N GLU A 631 -40.69 14.10 -1.72
CA GLU A 631 -40.14 12.78 -2.04
C GLU A 631 -38.78 12.99 -2.71
N ILE A 632 -37.71 12.46 -2.11
CA ILE A 632 -36.37 12.44 -2.68
C ILE A 632 -36.07 11.01 -3.11
N TRP A 633 -35.97 10.81 -4.42
CA TRP A 633 -35.65 9.53 -5.02
C TRP A 633 -34.14 9.44 -5.20
N ASN A 634 -33.51 8.55 -4.45
CA ASN A 634 -32.07 8.40 -4.42
C ASN A 634 -31.57 7.45 -5.50
N PHE A 635 -31.02 8.01 -6.58
CA PHE A 635 -30.37 7.27 -7.68
C PHE A 635 -28.87 7.05 -7.43
N GLY A 636 -28.38 7.33 -6.22
CA GLY A 636 -27.00 7.11 -5.83
C GLY A 636 -26.60 5.64 -5.87
N LEU A 637 -25.50 5.33 -6.53
CA LEU A 637 -24.85 4.02 -6.46
C LEU A 637 -23.34 4.19 -6.52
N GLY A 638 -22.61 3.45 -5.68
CA GLY A 638 -21.15 3.52 -5.68
C GLY A 638 -20.56 3.38 -7.09
N GLY A 639 -19.62 4.28 -7.43
CA GLY A 639 -18.98 4.31 -8.75
C GLY A 639 -19.79 5.01 -9.85
N TYR A 640 -21.03 5.45 -9.60
CA TYR A 640 -21.72 6.33 -10.53
C TYR A 640 -21.13 7.74 -10.47
N GLY A 641 -21.03 8.36 -11.64
CA GLY A 641 -20.67 9.77 -11.82
C GLY A 641 -21.53 10.40 -12.92
N LEU A 642 -20.97 11.38 -13.63
CA LEU A 642 -21.70 12.12 -14.66
C LEU A 642 -22.25 11.24 -15.80
N ILE A 643 -21.47 10.26 -16.28
CA ILE A 643 -21.89 9.42 -17.41
C ILE A 643 -23.12 8.60 -17.05
N GLN A 644 -23.13 7.97 -15.87
CA GLN A 644 -24.28 7.23 -15.36
C GLN A 644 -25.45 8.17 -15.05
N THR A 645 -25.17 9.36 -14.51
CA THR A 645 -26.20 10.38 -14.27
C THR A 645 -26.92 10.76 -15.57
N ALA A 646 -26.18 11.08 -16.63
CA ALA A 646 -26.75 11.41 -17.93
C ALA A 646 -27.55 10.23 -18.53
N PHE A 647 -27.06 9.01 -18.40
CA PHE A 647 -27.77 7.81 -18.82
C PHE A 647 -29.09 7.63 -18.05
N LEU A 648 -29.07 7.71 -16.72
CA LEU A 648 -30.26 7.60 -15.87
C LEU A 648 -31.27 8.71 -16.18
N CYS A 649 -30.81 9.95 -16.35
CA CYS A 649 -31.66 11.07 -16.73
C CYS A 649 -32.38 10.84 -18.06
N LYS A 650 -31.72 10.22 -19.04
CA LYS A 650 -32.29 9.92 -20.36
C LYS A 650 -33.24 8.72 -20.34
N HIS A 651 -32.96 7.70 -19.53
CA HIS A 651 -33.61 6.39 -19.64
C HIS A 651 -34.53 5.99 -18.48
N LYS A 652 -34.36 6.56 -17.27
CA LYS A 652 -35.04 6.07 -16.06
C LYS A 652 -35.69 7.20 -15.24
N VAL A 653 -34.97 8.29 -14.99
CA VAL A 653 -35.41 9.38 -14.08
C VAL A 653 -36.68 10.08 -14.58
N GLN A 654 -36.92 10.17 -15.89
CA GLN A 654 -38.13 10.83 -16.42
C GLN A 654 -39.42 10.08 -16.04
N GLU A 655 -39.36 8.78 -15.77
CA GLU A 655 -40.53 7.97 -15.39
C GLU A 655 -41.16 8.43 -14.07
N ILE A 656 -40.34 8.97 -13.15
CA ILE A 656 -40.82 9.43 -11.84
C ILE A 656 -41.37 10.87 -11.88
N GLN A 657 -41.29 11.56 -13.02
CA GLN A 657 -41.74 12.95 -13.19
C GLN A 657 -41.17 13.90 -12.12
N PRO A 658 -39.83 14.02 -12.01
CA PRO A 658 -39.22 14.86 -10.98
C PRO A 658 -39.62 16.33 -11.19
N ASP A 659 -39.60 17.12 -10.12
CA ASP A 659 -39.68 18.59 -10.17
C ASP A 659 -38.30 19.25 -10.13
N LEU A 660 -37.30 18.51 -9.62
CA LEU A 660 -35.92 18.95 -9.49
C LEU A 660 -34.97 17.75 -9.60
N ILE A 661 -33.84 17.94 -10.29
CA ILE A 661 -32.70 17.02 -10.24
C ILE A 661 -31.60 17.67 -9.41
N ILE A 662 -31.08 16.97 -8.41
CA ILE A 662 -29.89 17.37 -7.66
C ILE A 662 -28.74 16.50 -8.14
N TYR A 663 -27.66 17.11 -8.62
CA TYR A 663 -26.42 16.40 -8.95
C TYR A 663 -25.32 16.87 -8.02
N ILE A 664 -24.66 15.90 -7.39
CA ILE A 664 -23.53 16.15 -6.49
C ILE A 664 -22.23 15.82 -7.22
N ALA A 665 -21.43 16.85 -7.51
CA ALA A 665 -20.07 16.69 -7.99
C ALA A 665 -19.10 16.58 -6.82
N HIS A 666 -18.12 15.69 -6.95
CA HIS A 666 -17.13 15.43 -5.91
C HIS A 666 -15.75 15.96 -6.32
N SER A 667 -14.82 16.02 -5.38
CA SER A 667 -13.44 16.42 -5.66
C SER A 667 -12.80 15.55 -6.75
N GLY A 668 -12.15 16.21 -7.71
CA GLY A 668 -11.53 15.56 -8.86
C GLY A 668 -12.53 15.10 -9.93
N GLU A 669 -13.71 15.71 -10.03
CA GLU A 669 -14.82 15.28 -10.90
C GLU A 669 -14.37 15.01 -12.35
N LEU A 670 -13.59 15.93 -12.93
CA LEU A 670 -13.09 15.79 -14.30
C LEU A 670 -12.18 14.56 -14.49
N ASP A 671 -11.35 14.25 -13.49
CA ASP A 671 -10.49 13.07 -13.49
C ASP A 671 -11.33 11.79 -13.33
N ARG A 672 -12.42 11.83 -12.56
CA ARG A 672 -13.36 10.71 -12.37
C ARG A 672 -14.06 10.38 -13.69
N ILE A 673 -14.54 11.38 -14.43
CA ILE A 673 -15.21 11.20 -15.73
C ILE A 673 -14.27 10.57 -16.75
N ALA A 674 -13.03 11.07 -16.86
CA ALA A 674 -12.04 10.49 -17.79
C ALA A 674 -11.70 9.03 -17.42
N GLY A 675 -11.60 8.72 -16.13
CA GLY A 675 -11.40 7.38 -15.62
C GLY A 675 -12.58 6.44 -15.92
N ASP A 676 -13.81 6.92 -15.76
CA ASP A 676 -15.03 6.16 -16.01
C ASP A 676 -15.21 5.82 -17.49
N ILE A 677 -15.03 6.80 -18.40
CA ILE A 677 -15.03 6.55 -19.85
C ILE A 677 -13.97 5.50 -20.22
N THR A 678 -12.76 5.63 -19.67
CA THR A 678 -11.68 4.67 -19.92
C THR A 678 -12.01 3.27 -19.41
N PHE A 679 -12.65 3.18 -18.24
CA PHE A 679 -13.13 1.93 -17.67
C PHE A 679 -14.19 1.26 -18.57
N LEU A 680 -15.20 2.02 -19.01
CA LEU A 680 -16.27 1.53 -19.89
C LEU A 680 -15.73 1.09 -21.25
N LEU A 681 -14.80 1.86 -21.85
CA LEU A 681 -14.10 1.47 -23.08
C LEU A 681 -13.33 0.16 -22.93
N ARG A 682 -12.65 -0.03 -21.79
CA ARG A 682 -11.95 -1.30 -21.49
C ARG A 682 -12.91 -2.47 -21.35
N LYS A 683 -14.10 -2.22 -20.80
CA LYS A 683 -15.19 -3.20 -20.70
C LYS A 683 -15.94 -3.42 -22.02
N LYS A 684 -15.58 -2.69 -23.09
CA LYS A 684 -16.21 -2.74 -24.40
C LYS A 684 -17.70 -2.42 -24.35
N VAL A 685 -18.07 -1.47 -23.51
CA VAL A 685 -19.43 -0.93 -23.46
C VAL A 685 -19.64 -0.02 -24.67
N ASP A 686 -20.75 -0.23 -25.38
CA ASP A 686 -21.20 0.66 -26.44
C ASP A 686 -21.96 1.84 -25.81
N PHE A 687 -21.50 3.07 -26.04
CA PHE A 687 -22.18 4.24 -25.50
C PHE A 687 -23.39 4.58 -26.38
N THR A 688 -24.54 4.75 -25.76
CA THR A 688 -25.80 5.26 -26.31
C THR A 688 -25.90 6.79 -26.22
N LEU A 689 -25.09 7.41 -25.37
CA LEU A 689 -24.96 8.85 -25.25
C LEU A 689 -24.12 9.41 -26.42
N GLU A 690 -24.78 10.01 -27.41
CA GLU A 690 -24.16 10.54 -28.64
C GLU A 690 -22.99 11.49 -28.35
N LYS A 691 -23.15 12.42 -27.41
CA LYS A 691 -22.09 13.36 -27.00
C LYS A 691 -20.83 12.67 -26.51
N VAL A 692 -20.97 11.59 -25.73
CA VAL A 692 -19.83 10.83 -25.21
C VAL A 692 -19.10 10.14 -26.36
N ASN A 693 -19.84 9.52 -27.31
CA ASN A 693 -19.25 8.92 -28.50
C ASN A 693 -18.52 9.95 -29.38
N SER A 694 -19.17 11.06 -29.70
CA SER A 694 -18.57 12.15 -30.49
C SER A 694 -17.32 12.70 -29.81
N TYR A 695 -17.33 12.83 -28.49
CA TYR A 695 -16.20 13.27 -27.71
C TYR A 695 -15.02 12.29 -27.77
N ILE A 696 -15.27 10.99 -27.56
CA ILE A 696 -14.25 9.93 -27.66
C ILE A 696 -13.60 9.93 -29.06
N LEU A 697 -14.41 10.05 -30.11
CA LEU A 697 -13.93 10.15 -31.49
C LEU A 697 -13.06 11.40 -31.70
N SER A 698 -13.49 12.55 -31.18
CA SER A 698 -12.73 13.81 -31.28
C SER A 698 -11.37 13.77 -30.57
N CYS A 699 -11.23 12.93 -29.54
CA CYS A 699 -9.98 12.74 -28.80
C CYS A 699 -8.96 11.86 -29.57
N GLY A 700 -9.37 11.22 -30.67
CA GLY A 700 -8.50 10.33 -31.45
C GLY A 700 -8.16 9.04 -30.70
N ILE A 701 -9.07 8.53 -29.88
CA ILE A 701 -8.84 7.31 -29.08
C ILE A 701 -8.97 6.08 -29.97
N GLU A 702 -7.89 5.30 -30.07
CA GLU A 702 -7.86 4.07 -30.86
C GLU A 702 -7.91 2.80 -30.00
N SER A 703 -8.41 1.72 -30.60
CA SER A 703 -8.40 0.39 -30.00
C SER A 703 -6.97 -0.11 -29.83
N GLY A 704 -6.54 -0.31 -28.58
CA GLY A 704 -5.21 -0.83 -28.23
C GLY A 704 -4.28 0.18 -27.55
N MET A 705 -4.64 1.47 -27.50
CA MET A 705 -3.94 2.47 -26.69
C MET A 705 -3.95 2.08 -25.20
N PRO A 706 -2.88 2.37 -24.43
CA PRO A 706 -2.89 2.21 -22.97
C PRO A 706 -3.95 3.08 -22.31
N ASP A 707 -4.58 2.59 -21.24
CA ASP A 707 -5.58 3.34 -20.46
C ASP A 707 -5.04 4.71 -20.01
N LEU A 708 -3.78 4.78 -19.60
CA LEU A 708 -3.11 6.04 -19.24
C LEU A 708 -3.12 7.08 -20.38
N GLN A 709 -2.81 6.64 -21.61
CA GLN A 709 -2.81 7.53 -22.77
C GLN A 709 -4.22 8.02 -23.10
N LYS A 710 -5.22 7.13 -23.00
CA LYS A 710 -6.63 7.50 -23.20
C LYS A 710 -7.07 8.54 -22.19
N GLU A 711 -6.79 8.32 -20.90
CA GLU A 711 -7.12 9.27 -19.82
C GLU A 711 -6.46 10.63 -20.07
N GLN A 712 -5.19 10.67 -20.50
CA GLN A 712 -4.49 11.92 -20.83
C GLN A 712 -5.08 12.65 -22.04
N LEU A 713 -5.55 11.93 -23.06
CA LEU A 713 -6.23 12.51 -24.22
C LEU A 713 -7.60 13.08 -23.82
N LEU A 714 -8.39 12.31 -23.06
CA LEU A 714 -9.68 12.74 -22.54
C LEU A 714 -9.54 14.00 -21.68
N ARG A 715 -8.54 14.10 -20.79
CA ARG A 715 -8.44 15.26 -19.89
C ARG A 715 -8.25 16.61 -20.59
N LYS A 716 -7.76 16.66 -21.83
CA LYS A 716 -7.47 17.92 -22.53
C LYS A 716 -8.69 18.82 -22.71
N SER A 717 -9.87 18.23 -22.87
CA SER A 717 -11.12 18.94 -23.15
C SER A 717 -12.31 18.38 -22.37
N ILE A 718 -12.06 17.61 -21.30
CA ILE A 718 -13.12 16.89 -20.57
C ILE A 718 -14.14 17.83 -19.94
N LEU A 719 -13.72 19.06 -19.59
CA LEU A 719 -14.62 20.09 -19.12
C LEU A 719 -15.71 20.41 -20.16
N LEU A 720 -15.38 20.43 -21.46
CA LEU A 720 -16.39 20.67 -22.50
C LEU A 720 -17.46 19.57 -22.51
N LEU A 721 -17.05 18.30 -22.46
CA LEU A 721 -18.00 17.19 -22.36
C LEU A 721 -18.86 17.31 -21.09
N TYR A 722 -18.24 17.63 -19.95
CA TYR A 722 -18.94 17.84 -18.69
C TYR A 722 -20.04 18.89 -18.83
N CYS A 723 -19.71 20.07 -19.36
CA CYS A 723 -20.66 21.15 -19.54
C CYS A 723 -21.75 20.79 -20.56
N GLU A 724 -21.39 20.15 -21.67
CA GLU A 724 -22.35 19.74 -22.70
C GLU A 724 -23.37 18.72 -22.18
N LEU A 725 -22.95 17.74 -21.39
CA LEU A 725 -23.85 16.73 -20.81
C LEU A 725 -24.78 17.35 -19.77
N LEU A 726 -24.25 18.12 -18.82
CA LEU A 726 -25.09 18.73 -17.79
C LEU A 726 -26.04 19.77 -18.37
N ASN A 727 -25.59 20.60 -19.32
CA ASN A 727 -26.46 21.58 -19.96
C ASN A 727 -27.61 20.92 -20.75
N GLU A 728 -27.44 19.69 -21.24
CA GLU A 728 -28.54 18.92 -21.84
C GLU A 728 -29.63 18.60 -20.82
N ILE A 729 -29.23 18.15 -19.64
CA ILE A 729 -30.15 17.82 -18.54
C ILE A 729 -30.84 19.09 -18.05
N ILE A 730 -30.07 20.17 -17.84
CA ILE A 730 -30.55 21.48 -17.40
C ILE A 730 -31.62 22.04 -18.35
N ASN A 731 -31.47 21.85 -19.66
CA ASN A 731 -32.43 22.33 -20.65
C ASN A 731 -33.78 21.59 -20.63
N GLN A 732 -33.83 20.40 -20.02
CA GLN A 732 -35.03 19.56 -19.98
C GLN A 732 -35.75 19.63 -18.64
N GLN A 733 -35.04 19.92 -17.55
CA GLN A 733 -35.54 19.79 -16.19
C GLN A 733 -34.88 20.80 -15.25
N LYS A 734 -35.60 21.26 -14.21
CA LYS A 734 -34.98 22.09 -13.16
C LYS A 734 -33.84 21.33 -12.50
N PHE A 735 -32.74 22.01 -12.26
CA PHE A 735 -31.48 21.39 -11.87
C PHE A 735 -30.80 22.18 -10.75
N LEU A 736 -30.32 21.49 -9.73
CA LEU A 736 -29.52 22.02 -8.63
C LEU A 736 -28.14 21.35 -8.65
N PHE A 737 -27.10 22.16 -8.77
CA PHE A 737 -25.73 21.71 -8.72
C PHE A 737 -25.18 21.85 -7.30
N VAL A 738 -24.59 20.79 -6.77
CA VAL A 738 -23.92 20.79 -5.46
C VAL A 738 -22.49 20.31 -5.65
N TYR A 739 -21.51 21.05 -5.13
CA TYR A 739 -20.13 20.56 -5.02
C TYR A 739 -19.88 20.12 -3.58
N LEU A 740 -19.60 18.84 -3.38
CA LEU A 740 -19.34 18.22 -2.09
C LEU A 740 -17.97 17.54 -2.14
N PRO A 741 -16.95 18.01 -1.39
CA PRO A 741 -15.68 17.33 -1.36
C PRO A 741 -15.81 15.94 -0.70
N THR A 742 -15.01 14.98 -1.18
CA THR A 742 -14.86 13.69 -0.50
C THR A 742 -14.10 13.89 0.82
N LEU A 743 -14.43 13.13 1.87
CA LEU A 743 -13.73 13.20 3.15
C LEU A 743 -12.22 12.93 2.99
N GLY A 744 -11.40 13.83 3.54
CA GLY A 744 -9.94 13.78 3.45
C GLY A 744 -9.35 14.46 2.21
N GLU A 745 -10.18 15.02 1.33
CA GLU A 745 -9.73 15.87 0.22
C GLU A 745 -9.74 17.36 0.61
N GLN A 746 -8.73 18.10 0.16
CA GLN A 746 -8.80 19.56 0.21
C GLN A 746 -9.74 20.01 -0.89
N ALA A 747 -10.86 20.63 -0.49
CA ALA A 747 -11.75 21.27 -1.44
C ALA A 747 -11.00 22.37 -2.19
N SER A 748 -11.14 22.38 -3.52
CA SER A 748 -10.51 23.37 -4.35
C SER A 748 -11.56 24.39 -4.78
N GLN A 749 -11.53 25.59 -4.19
CA GLN A 749 -12.43 26.67 -4.61
C GLN A 749 -12.34 26.95 -6.12
N THR A 750 -11.16 26.74 -6.71
CA THR A 750 -10.95 26.83 -8.16
C THR A 750 -11.67 25.73 -8.96
N GLU A 751 -11.82 24.53 -8.40
CA GLU A 751 -12.54 23.44 -9.06
C GLU A 751 -14.06 23.71 -9.04
N PHE A 752 -14.60 24.15 -7.90
CA PHE A 752 -16.00 24.57 -7.84
C PHE A 752 -16.30 25.67 -8.86
N GLN A 753 -15.46 26.72 -8.94
CA GLN A 753 -15.59 27.77 -9.94
C GLN A 753 -15.56 27.20 -11.37
N GLN A 754 -14.54 26.40 -11.68
CA GLN A 754 -14.37 25.81 -13.01
C GLN A 754 -15.56 24.94 -13.44
N LEU A 755 -16.08 24.10 -12.54
CA LEU A 755 -17.22 23.22 -12.81
C LEU A 755 -18.54 24.00 -12.90
N SER A 756 -18.74 24.97 -12.01
CA SER A 756 -20.03 25.63 -11.88
C SER A 756 -20.25 26.76 -12.89
N GLU A 757 -19.19 27.45 -13.33
CA GLU A 757 -19.28 28.60 -14.26
C GLU A 757 -19.78 28.20 -15.65
N CYS A 758 -19.48 26.99 -16.11
CA CYS A 758 -19.91 26.54 -17.44
C CYS A 758 -21.36 26.02 -17.52
N LEU A 759 -22.04 25.93 -16.37
CA LEU A 759 -23.42 25.47 -16.27
C LEU A 759 -24.40 26.62 -16.53
N LEU A 760 -25.39 26.37 -17.40
CA LEU A 760 -26.44 27.31 -17.81
C LEU A 760 -27.57 27.46 -16.76
N ILE A 761 -27.25 27.32 -15.48
CA ILE A 761 -28.20 27.53 -14.37
C ILE A 761 -27.90 28.84 -13.62
N PRO A 762 -28.92 29.48 -13.03
CA PRO A 762 -28.73 30.65 -12.19
C PRO A 762 -27.80 30.36 -11.01
N ALA A 763 -27.11 31.39 -10.50
CA ALA A 763 -26.21 31.27 -9.36
C ALA A 763 -26.92 30.72 -8.10
N ASP A 764 -28.20 31.02 -7.92
CA ASP A 764 -29.01 30.50 -6.82
C ASP A 764 -29.22 28.97 -6.87
N TYR A 765 -28.93 28.30 -7.99
CA TYR A 765 -28.99 26.84 -8.10
C TYR A 765 -27.61 26.18 -8.05
N LYS A 766 -26.59 26.89 -7.54
CA LYS A 766 -25.22 26.40 -7.36
C LYS A 766 -24.89 26.45 -5.87
N ILE A 767 -24.69 25.29 -5.24
CA ILE A 767 -24.34 25.16 -3.82
C ILE A 767 -22.89 24.72 -3.71
N ASP A 768 -22.09 25.49 -2.97
CA ASP A 768 -20.72 25.15 -2.63
C ASP A 768 -20.65 24.62 -1.20
N LEU A 769 -20.28 23.34 -1.04
CA LEU A 769 -20.02 22.70 0.24
C LEU A 769 -18.51 22.43 0.45
N SER A 770 -17.64 23.18 -0.22
CA SER A 770 -16.17 23.05 -0.08
C SER A 770 -15.68 23.07 1.38
N GLU A 771 -16.36 23.81 2.25
CA GLU A 771 -15.95 23.99 3.65
C GLU A 771 -16.73 23.11 4.65
N VAL A 772 -17.48 22.11 4.16
CA VAL A 772 -18.41 21.31 4.96
C VAL A 772 -17.77 20.61 6.17
N TYR A 773 -16.49 20.24 6.09
CA TYR A 773 -15.80 19.52 7.16
C TYR A 773 -14.79 20.36 7.95
N ASN A 774 -14.67 21.68 7.68
CA ASN A 774 -13.60 22.51 8.24
C ASN A 774 -13.61 22.60 9.78
N ASN A 775 -14.76 22.38 10.42
CA ASN A 775 -14.92 22.47 11.87
C ASN A 775 -14.83 21.12 12.59
N ASP A 776 -14.64 20.01 11.85
CA ASP A 776 -14.67 18.66 12.38
C ASP A 776 -13.32 17.96 12.22
N LYS A 777 -13.00 17.07 13.15
CA LYS A 777 -11.87 16.16 13.00
C LYS A 777 -12.25 15.08 11.98
N ILE A 778 -11.66 15.15 10.78
CA ILE A 778 -12.01 14.27 9.63
C ILE A 778 -11.99 12.78 10.01
N SER A 779 -11.04 12.34 10.85
CA SER A 779 -10.94 10.94 11.29
C SER A 779 -12.19 10.41 11.98
N ASP A 780 -12.94 11.29 12.65
CA ASP A 780 -14.13 10.95 13.42
C ASP A 780 -15.37 10.86 12.52
N LEU A 781 -15.24 11.29 11.27
CA LEU A 781 -16.30 11.25 10.25
C LEU A 781 -16.17 10.04 9.33
N TYR A 782 -15.05 9.32 9.36
CA TYR A 782 -14.87 8.10 8.56
C TYR A 782 -15.73 6.95 9.08
N LEU A 783 -16.23 6.14 8.15
CA LEU A 783 -16.96 4.91 8.42
C LEU A 783 -16.10 3.91 9.19
N SER A 784 -14.82 3.79 8.80
CA SER A 784 -13.84 2.97 9.53
C SER A 784 -12.41 3.44 9.21
N PRO A 785 -11.37 2.99 9.95
CA PRO A 785 -9.99 3.38 9.69
C PRO A 785 -9.45 3.04 8.29
N TRP A 786 -10.13 2.15 7.56
CA TRP A 786 -9.77 1.70 6.20
C TRP A 786 -10.86 2.04 5.16
N ASP A 787 -11.92 2.78 5.54
CA ASP A 787 -12.98 3.20 4.64
C ASP A 787 -13.32 4.67 4.87
N ASN A 788 -13.00 5.51 3.87
CA ASN A 788 -13.16 6.96 3.91
C ASN A 788 -14.58 7.45 3.57
N HIS A 789 -15.58 6.55 3.49
CA HIS A 789 -16.98 6.97 3.39
C HIS A 789 -17.41 7.65 4.70
N PRO A 790 -18.37 8.60 4.65
CA PRO A 790 -18.92 9.21 5.84
C PRO A 790 -19.64 8.17 6.69
N ASN A 791 -19.38 8.17 8.00
CA ASN A 791 -20.23 7.50 8.97
C ASN A 791 -21.53 8.32 9.20
N GLU A 792 -22.37 7.86 10.13
CA GLU A 792 -23.60 8.55 10.50
C GLU A 792 -23.37 10.04 10.83
N LYS A 793 -22.34 10.35 11.62
CA LYS A 793 -21.99 11.73 11.99
C LYS A 793 -21.56 12.55 10.77
N GLY A 794 -20.78 11.96 9.86
CA GLY A 794 -20.42 12.57 8.59
C GLY A 794 -21.66 12.93 7.75
N HIS A 795 -22.62 12.00 7.65
CA HIS A 795 -23.91 12.25 7.00
C HIS A 795 -24.74 13.33 7.71
N GLU A 796 -24.72 13.40 9.03
CA GLU A 796 -25.39 14.45 9.80
C GLU A 796 -24.82 15.85 9.49
N VAL A 797 -23.48 15.99 9.44
CA VAL A 797 -22.79 17.24 9.12
C VAL A 797 -23.16 17.70 7.71
N ILE A 798 -23.13 16.79 6.73
CA ILE A 798 -23.54 17.06 5.34
C ILE A 798 -25.01 17.50 5.30
N ALA A 799 -25.91 16.74 5.93
CA ALA A 799 -27.34 17.01 5.94
C ALA A 799 -27.64 18.42 6.48
N LYS A 800 -27.02 18.80 7.59
CA LYS A 800 -27.25 20.09 8.25
C LYS A 800 -26.92 21.27 7.33
N LEU A 801 -25.76 21.24 6.69
CA LEU A 801 -25.32 22.33 5.82
C LEU A 801 -26.07 22.33 4.49
N LEU A 802 -26.25 21.15 3.87
CA LEU A 802 -26.96 21.02 2.60
C LEU A 802 -28.44 21.42 2.75
N TYR A 803 -29.12 20.98 3.81
CA TYR A 803 -30.50 21.36 4.10
C TYR A 803 -30.66 22.88 4.17
N HIS A 804 -29.79 23.55 4.92
CA HIS A 804 -29.84 25.00 5.08
C HIS A 804 -29.68 25.73 3.74
N GLN A 805 -28.76 25.27 2.89
CA GLN A 805 -28.57 25.83 1.57
C GLN A 805 -29.78 25.56 0.67
N ILE A 806 -30.32 24.34 0.67
CA ILE A 806 -31.54 23.99 -0.08
C ILE A 806 -32.71 24.90 0.33
N GLN A 807 -32.89 25.19 1.62
CA GLN A 807 -33.94 26.11 2.08
C GLN A 807 -33.76 27.51 1.49
N ILE A 808 -32.53 28.05 1.47
CA ILE A 808 -32.25 29.36 0.88
C ILE A 808 -32.64 29.37 -0.60
N VAL A 809 -32.23 28.34 -1.34
CA VAL A 809 -32.58 28.19 -2.77
C VAL A 809 -34.10 28.11 -2.94
N PHE A 810 -34.75 27.20 -2.22
CA PHE A 810 -36.19 26.97 -2.37
C PHE A 810 -37.02 28.19 -2.01
N LYS A 811 -36.61 28.95 -0.99
CA LYS A 811 -37.29 30.19 -0.59
C LYS A 811 -37.17 31.28 -1.66
N LYS A 812 -35.97 31.48 -2.21
CA LYS A 812 -35.75 32.43 -3.33
C LYS A 812 -36.58 32.08 -4.56
N GLN A 813 -36.85 30.79 -4.76
CA GLN A 813 -37.59 30.27 -5.90
C GLN A 813 -39.10 30.15 -5.64
N GLY A 814 -39.59 30.55 -4.46
CA GLY A 814 -40.99 30.41 -4.06
C GLY A 814 -41.47 28.96 -3.99
N ILE A 815 -40.56 27.99 -3.86
CA ILE A 815 -40.87 26.58 -3.69
C ILE A 815 -41.35 26.34 -2.24
N ILE A 816 -40.79 27.07 -1.28
CA ILE A 816 -41.22 27.11 0.12
C ILE A 816 -41.49 28.56 0.57
N PRO A 817 -42.26 28.78 1.66
CA PRO A 817 -42.56 30.11 2.20
C PRO A 817 -41.37 30.96 2.65
#